data_AF-W7TPM9-F1
#
_entry.id   AF-W7TPM9-F1
#
_cell.length_a   1.000
_cell.length_b   1.000
_cell.length_c   1.000
_cell.angle_alpha   90.00
_cell.angle_beta   90.00
_cell.angle_gamma   90.00
#
_symmetry.space_group_name_H-M   'P 1'
#
loop_
_entity.id
_entity.type
_entity.pdbx_description
1 polymer ?
#
loop_
_entity_poly.entity_id
_entity_poly.type
_entity_poly.pdbx_seq_one_letter_code
_entity_poly.pdbx_strand_id
1 'polypeptide(L)'
;MIVNSGTGADGRSGGGIGSGGNGEEQQAASLSHPRQGYQMSSPSVSSTPQSQPHSYGHGAGQSSQSSHHYQPHQHPSGPQYPPTHRGVLYCSTRGGCRDVTFEEVVMGGLAPDKGLYVPQELPYIPPEQLEKLRDASFVELANYIMRLVVGPEDIPPENLRVLIECSTKNFRVHEVAPVRKVGPTWVLELFHGPTFAFKDVALQFLGNVFEYFMAKKKGDPDVKLTVLGATSGDTGSAAIEGLRGKKNVNVFVLYPKGRVSEVQERQMTTVLDKNVHCIAVENATFDDCQSIIKSAFQDKEFREKVCLGAVNSINWARVLAQVTYYFFAYFRVLAQNERAMRKEQQQQQQQQREGNEGGRGGVSPVTESKATGSGGSGKDGGASDGGEEGGAPATSSGGMPNSGGGGREGGREGHTGSKRSRSLPKMSFSVPTGNFGDALAGYYAKAMGLPIDKILIATNENDILHRFFSNGKYWRREVHPTLSPSMDIAISSNFERLLYHLAGRDPDLLREWMEEFERTGRLTLPPPTLAKAREDFVSCRVDEPVMLETMLSFLREHHYLLCPHSAVGVAAAKGLDMLDAHTVCLATAHPGKFLDATLKHLPVEVAEVEEIEEDMPTQLRELDHLPTRSVTLPASAFYVQKYILQTLEGKDNQALLRWLEMAGLIWGYGDGKLGRRRRRWSMAVAVAVLGTAVGVWVGARRAAAGGGRGVLS
;
A
#
# COMPACT_ATOMS: atom_id res chain seq x y z
N MET A 1 25.99 -36.12 6.26
CA MET A 1 27.11 -36.99 5.86
C MET A 1 26.65 -38.44 5.94
N ILE A 2 27.15 -39.25 5.00
CA ILE A 2 26.89 -40.67 4.74
C ILE A 2 25.62 -40.94 3.91
N VAL A 3 25.93 -41.17 2.64
CA VAL A 3 25.16 -41.62 1.50
C VAL A 3 24.94 -43.13 1.62
N ASN A 4 23.80 -43.65 1.17
CA ASN A 4 23.84 -44.95 0.51
C ASN A 4 22.83 -45.05 -0.64
N SER A 5 23.39 -45.49 -1.76
CA SER A 5 22.86 -45.61 -3.10
C SER A 5 22.18 -46.96 -3.35
N GLY A 6 21.22 -46.99 -4.26
CA GLY A 6 20.65 -48.23 -4.80
C GLY A 6 19.98 -47.98 -6.14
N THR A 7 20.73 -48.20 -7.22
CA THR A 7 20.39 -48.13 -8.64
C THR A 7 19.56 -49.32 -9.11
N GLY A 8 18.72 -49.11 -10.13
CA GLY A 8 18.16 -50.18 -10.97
C GLY A 8 17.33 -49.60 -12.12
N ALA A 9 17.87 -49.69 -13.33
CA ALA A 9 17.33 -49.16 -14.58
C ALA A 9 16.66 -50.25 -15.44
N ASP A 10 16.01 -49.78 -16.52
CA ASP A 10 15.55 -50.47 -17.74
C ASP A 10 14.29 -51.35 -17.65
N GLY A 11 13.34 -51.35 -18.60
CA GLY A 11 13.33 -50.79 -19.95
C GLY A 11 11.95 -50.90 -20.62
N ARG A 12 11.90 -50.38 -21.85
CA ARG A 12 10.74 -50.13 -22.74
C ARG A 12 10.02 -51.37 -23.29
N SER A 13 8.70 -51.22 -23.53
CA SER A 13 7.92 -51.61 -24.74
C SER A 13 6.42 -51.58 -24.33
N GLY A 14 5.43 -51.08 -25.07
CA GLY A 14 5.23 -51.01 -26.51
C GLY A 14 4.10 -51.98 -26.89
N GLY A 15 2.91 -51.48 -27.24
CA GLY A 15 1.84 -52.30 -27.84
C GLY A 15 0.43 -51.97 -27.32
N GLY A 16 -0.44 -51.48 -28.22
CA GLY A 16 -1.83 -51.14 -27.94
C GLY A 16 -2.85 -52.19 -28.40
N ILE A 17 -4.07 -51.66 -28.62
CA ILE A 17 -5.27 -52.26 -29.24
C ILE A 17 -6.24 -52.96 -28.26
N GLY A 18 -7.52 -52.55 -28.31
CA GLY A 18 -8.63 -53.50 -28.23
C GLY A 18 -9.83 -53.17 -27.33
N SER A 19 -10.74 -52.36 -27.86
CA SER A 19 -12.22 -52.43 -27.78
C SER A 19 -12.95 -53.49 -26.92
N GLY A 20 -14.04 -53.04 -26.27
CA GLY A 20 -15.19 -53.82 -25.79
C GLY A 20 -15.73 -53.19 -24.49
N GLY A 21 -16.96 -52.69 -24.33
CA GLY A 21 -18.25 -53.11 -24.89
C GLY A 21 -19.05 -53.83 -23.79
N ASN A 22 -20.27 -53.35 -23.51
CA ASN A 22 -21.28 -53.75 -22.49
C ASN A 22 -21.30 -52.81 -21.27
N GLY A 23 -22.42 -52.21 -20.83
CA GLY A 23 -23.84 -52.46 -21.07
C GLY A 23 -24.56 -52.51 -19.70
N GLU A 24 -25.82 -52.04 -19.64
CA GLU A 24 -26.75 -51.94 -18.48
C GLU A 24 -26.61 -50.64 -17.65
N GLU A 25 -27.43 -49.60 -17.78
CA GLU A 25 -28.91 -49.43 -17.81
C GLU A 25 -29.54 -49.48 -16.41
N GLN A 26 -29.94 -48.32 -15.88
CA GLN A 26 -31.12 -48.16 -15.03
C GLN A 26 -31.60 -46.69 -14.99
N GLN A 27 -32.83 -46.50 -15.49
CA GLN A 27 -33.65 -45.30 -15.39
C GLN A 27 -34.46 -45.29 -14.08
N ALA A 28 -34.70 -44.12 -13.50
CA ALA A 28 -35.93 -43.74 -12.78
C ALA A 28 -35.89 -42.20 -12.55
N ALA A 29 -36.67 -41.42 -13.30
CA ALA A 29 -38.08 -41.08 -13.08
C ALA A 29 -38.29 -39.87 -12.16
N SER A 30 -38.86 -38.84 -12.79
CA SER A 30 -39.36 -37.56 -12.29
C SER A 30 -40.48 -37.70 -11.26
N LEU A 31 -40.48 -36.86 -10.22
CA LEU A 31 -41.67 -36.49 -9.45
C LEU A 31 -41.64 -35.00 -9.05
N SER A 32 -42.49 -34.23 -9.71
CA SER A 32 -43.02 -32.92 -9.32
C SER A 32 -44.08 -33.06 -8.20
N HIS A 33 -44.17 -32.12 -7.24
CA HIS A 33 -45.39 -31.74 -6.47
C HIS A 33 -45.05 -30.60 -5.44
N PRO A 34 -46.02 -29.84 -4.87
CA PRO A 34 -46.64 -28.67 -5.50
C PRO A 34 -46.63 -27.39 -4.61
N ARG A 35 -47.10 -26.29 -5.20
CA ARG A 35 -47.42 -25.00 -4.54
C ARG A 35 -48.68 -25.09 -3.66
N GLN A 36 -48.62 -24.53 -2.45
CA GLN A 36 -49.73 -23.93 -1.68
C GLN A 36 -49.12 -22.69 -0.97
N GLY A 37 -49.65 -21.48 -0.94
CA GLY A 37 -51.04 -21.04 -1.12
C GLY A 37 -51.66 -20.68 0.22
N TYR A 38 -51.20 -19.61 0.89
CA TYR A 38 -51.94 -18.97 1.99
C TYR A 38 -51.86 -17.45 1.88
N GLN A 39 -52.98 -16.86 1.46
CA GLN A 39 -53.37 -15.49 1.75
C GLN A 39 -53.96 -15.44 3.16
N MET A 40 -53.57 -14.47 3.98
CA MET A 40 -54.46 -13.88 4.96
C MET A 40 -54.30 -12.36 4.95
N SER A 41 -55.45 -11.72 4.83
CA SER A 41 -55.75 -10.30 4.82
C SER A 41 -55.75 -9.68 6.23
N SER A 42 -55.14 -8.49 6.33
CA SER A 42 -55.50 -7.24 7.07
C SER A 42 -56.33 -7.31 8.37
N PRO A 43 -56.06 -6.45 9.39
CA PRO A 43 -56.34 -5.01 9.25
C PRO A 43 -55.31 -4.03 9.82
N SER A 44 -55.27 -2.89 9.15
CA SER A 44 -54.78 -1.58 9.57
C SER A 44 -55.49 -1.06 10.82
N VAL A 45 -54.74 -0.57 11.80
CA VAL A 45 -55.25 0.35 12.83
C VAL A 45 -54.33 1.58 12.87
N SER A 46 -54.94 2.71 12.52
CA SER A 46 -54.45 4.07 12.71
C SER A 46 -54.60 4.50 14.17
N SER A 47 -53.58 5.16 14.73
CA SER A 47 -53.79 6.30 15.64
C SER A 47 -52.46 6.92 16.08
N THR A 48 -52.18 8.12 15.59
CA THR A 48 -51.42 9.16 16.29
C THR A 48 -52.01 9.42 17.68
N PRO A 49 -51.18 9.91 18.63
CA PRO A 49 -51.58 11.13 19.30
C PRO A 49 -50.45 12.16 19.41
N GLN A 50 -50.83 13.41 19.11
CA GLN A 50 -50.16 14.62 19.57
C GLN A 50 -50.20 14.70 21.09
N SER A 51 -49.10 15.13 21.71
CA SER A 51 -49.13 15.91 22.95
C SER A 51 -47.85 16.75 23.11
N GLN A 52 -48.01 18.06 22.99
CA GLN A 52 -47.26 19.07 23.74
C GLN A 52 -48.20 19.57 24.86
N PRO A 53 -47.78 20.48 25.77
CA PRO A 53 -46.46 20.78 26.34
C PRO A 53 -46.51 20.77 27.89
N HIS A 54 -45.38 20.79 28.61
CA HIS A 54 -45.35 21.46 29.92
C HIS A 54 -43.95 21.99 30.26
N SER A 55 -43.92 23.31 30.43
CA SER A 55 -42.90 24.13 31.04
C SER A 55 -42.82 23.92 32.55
N TYR A 56 -41.62 23.87 33.11
CA TYR A 56 -41.33 24.43 34.44
C TYR A 56 -39.93 25.03 34.44
N GLY A 57 -39.87 26.33 34.71
CA GLY A 57 -38.64 27.07 34.98
C GLY A 57 -38.39 27.22 36.47
N HIS A 58 -37.12 27.46 36.82
CA HIS A 58 -36.53 28.14 37.98
C HIS A 58 -35.05 27.69 38.01
N GLY A 59 -34.01 28.51 38.17
CA GLY A 59 -33.86 29.94 38.32
C GLY A 59 -32.36 30.22 38.52
N ALA A 60 -31.85 31.16 37.74
CA ALA A 60 -30.88 32.20 38.08
C ALA A 60 -29.57 31.85 38.84
N GLY A 61 -28.46 32.17 38.16
CA GLY A 61 -27.12 32.30 38.73
C GLY A 61 -26.13 32.77 37.67
N GLN A 62 -26.28 34.02 37.24
CA GLN A 62 -25.37 34.68 36.29
C GLN A 62 -23.98 34.87 36.91
N SER A 63 -22.93 34.48 36.20
CA SER A 63 -21.66 35.21 36.22
C SER A 63 -21.19 35.41 34.78
N SER A 64 -20.95 36.68 34.50
CA SER A 64 -20.70 37.31 33.22
C SER A 64 -19.26 37.13 32.77
N GLN A 65 -19.00 36.53 31.60
CA GLN A 65 -17.86 36.88 30.75
C GLN A 65 -18.24 36.82 29.27
N SER A 66 -17.78 37.84 28.55
CA SER A 66 -18.12 38.29 27.21
C SER A 66 -18.05 37.23 26.10
N SER A 67 -19.17 37.03 25.40
CA SER A 67 -19.25 36.30 24.14
C SER A 67 -18.86 37.20 22.97
N HIS A 68 -17.64 37.07 22.47
CA HIS A 68 -17.34 37.48 21.10
C HIS A 68 -18.08 36.54 20.14
N HIS A 69 -19.08 37.07 19.44
CA HIS A 69 -19.70 36.43 18.29
C HIS A 69 -18.64 36.21 17.20
N TYR A 70 -18.16 34.97 17.08
CA TYR A 70 -17.42 34.51 15.92
C TYR A 70 -18.44 34.24 14.81
N GLN A 71 -18.63 35.20 13.91
CA GLN A 71 -19.27 34.91 12.62
C GLN A 71 -18.25 34.16 11.75
N PRO A 72 -18.56 32.96 11.24
CA PRO A 72 -17.65 32.28 10.34
C PRO A 72 -17.57 33.08 9.03
N HIS A 73 -16.39 33.63 8.76
CA HIS A 73 -16.07 34.18 7.46
C HIS A 73 -16.29 33.10 6.39
N GLN A 74 -17.13 33.40 5.40
CA GLN A 74 -17.28 32.57 4.21
C GLN A 74 -15.93 32.52 3.48
N HIS A 75 -15.29 31.35 3.49
CA HIS A 75 -14.13 31.07 2.65
C HIS A 75 -14.54 31.10 1.17
N PRO A 76 -13.72 31.68 0.28
CA PRO A 76 -14.00 31.69 -1.15
C PRO A 76 -13.92 30.26 -1.71
N SER A 77 -15.04 29.80 -2.28
CA SER A 77 -15.19 28.63 -3.18
C SER A 77 -14.19 27.48 -3.00
N GLY A 78 -14.43 26.60 -2.02
CA GLY A 78 -13.79 25.28 -1.98
C GLY A 78 -14.12 24.43 -3.22
N PRO A 79 -13.40 23.31 -3.44
CA PRO A 79 -13.62 22.47 -4.61
C PRO A 79 -15.09 22.04 -4.70
N GLN A 80 -15.74 22.36 -5.81
CA GLN A 80 -17.13 21.97 -6.06
C GLN A 80 -17.20 20.45 -6.22
N TYR A 81 -18.10 19.84 -5.46
CA TYR A 81 -18.40 18.42 -5.53
C TYR A 81 -19.46 18.16 -6.62
N PRO A 82 -19.47 16.97 -7.24
CA PRO A 82 -20.55 16.59 -8.15
C PRO A 82 -21.91 16.74 -7.45
N PRO A 83 -22.94 17.28 -8.12
CA PRO A 83 -24.20 17.73 -7.50
C PRO A 83 -25.05 16.61 -6.85
N THR A 84 -24.74 15.34 -7.06
CA THR A 84 -25.41 14.18 -6.45
C THR A 84 -24.43 13.05 -6.13
N HIS A 85 -23.51 13.27 -5.20
CA HIS A 85 -22.54 12.23 -4.85
C HIS A 85 -23.16 11.16 -3.92
N ARG A 86 -23.45 9.96 -4.44
CA ARG A 86 -24.01 8.83 -3.67
C ARG A 86 -22.96 7.88 -3.08
N GLY A 87 -21.67 8.08 -3.35
CA GLY A 87 -20.65 7.05 -3.10
C GLY A 87 -20.59 6.03 -4.25
N VAL A 88 -19.73 5.03 -4.09
CA VAL A 88 -19.71 3.85 -4.98
C VAL A 88 -20.06 2.60 -4.18
N LEU A 89 -20.74 1.66 -4.83
CA LEU A 89 -20.90 0.31 -4.32
C LEU A 89 -19.71 -0.56 -4.75
N TYR A 90 -19.52 -1.65 -4.03
CA TYR A 90 -18.41 -2.56 -4.23
C TYR A 90 -18.89 -3.95 -4.67
N CYS A 91 -17.98 -4.74 -5.21
CA CYS A 91 -18.18 -6.14 -5.54
C CYS A 91 -16.93 -6.96 -5.18
N SER A 92 -17.10 -8.28 -5.11
CA SER A 92 -15.98 -9.20 -5.06
C SER A 92 -15.35 -9.34 -6.44
N THR A 93 -14.02 -9.33 -6.48
CA THR A 93 -13.21 -9.66 -7.66
C THR A 93 -13.49 -11.08 -8.21
N ARG A 94 -14.01 -12.01 -7.39
CA ARG A 94 -14.34 -13.40 -7.81
C ARG A 94 -15.85 -13.64 -7.99
N GLY A 95 -16.68 -12.59 -7.88
CA GLY A 95 -18.10 -12.60 -8.25
C GLY A 95 -19.10 -13.02 -7.17
N GLY A 96 -18.64 -13.41 -5.99
CA GLY A 96 -19.48 -13.94 -4.91
C GLY A 96 -20.34 -12.92 -4.17
N CYS A 97 -20.11 -11.63 -4.37
CA CYS A 97 -21.01 -10.58 -3.89
C CYS A 97 -20.92 -9.32 -4.76
N ARG A 98 -22.01 -8.54 -4.77
CA ARG A 98 -22.17 -7.28 -5.48
C ARG A 98 -23.03 -6.35 -4.63
N ASP A 99 -22.97 -5.06 -4.93
CA ASP A 99 -23.79 -4.01 -4.31
C ASP A 99 -23.57 -3.87 -2.80
N VAL A 100 -22.35 -4.15 -2.33
CA VAL A 100 -21.99 -4.01 -0.91
C VAL A 100 -21.50 -2.58 -0.62
N THR A 101 -21.79 -2.08 0.58
CA THR A 101 -21.45 -0.70 0.98
C THR A 101 -20.00 -0.56 1.45
N PHE A 102 -19.53 0.68 1.64
CA PHE A 102 -18.17 0.90 2.14
C PHE A 102 -18.00 0.35 3.57
N GLU A 103 -19.02 0.49 4.43
CA GLU A 103 -19.02 -0.08 5.78
C GLU A 103 -18.84 -1.61 5.75
N GLU A 104 -19.60 -2.32 4.91
CA GLU A 104 -19.50 -3.78 4.78
C GLU A 104 -18.12 -4.22 4.28
N VAL A 105 -17.56 -3.51 3.31
CA VAL A 105 -16.22 -3.79 2.78
C VAL A 105 -15.14 -3.61 3.84
N VAL A 106 -15.18 -2.51 4.59
CA VAL A 106 -14.17 -2.20 5.60
C VAL A 106 -14.26 -3.19 6.76
N MET A 107 -15.47 -3.49 7.22
CA MET A 107 -15.70 -4.42 8.34
C MET A 107 -15.47 -5.88 7.95
N GLY A 108 -15.76 -6.26 6.71
CA GLY A 108 -15.58 -7.64 6.22
C GLY A 108 -14.14 -7.98 5.87
N GLY A 109 -13.38 -7.04 5.30
CA GLY A 109 -11.98 -7.20 4.91
C GLY A 109 -11.74 -8.12 3.69
N LEU A 110 -12.26 -9.35 3.72
CA LEU A 110 -12.27 -10.32 2.62
C LEU A 110 -13.73 -10.62 2.20
N ALA A 111 -13.97 -10.85 0.91
CA ALA A 111 -15.30 -11.22 0.45
C ALA A 111 -15.65 -12.68 0.80
N PRO A 112 -16.94 -13.06 0.85
CA PRO A 112 -17.37 -14.42 1.25
C PRO A 112 -16.80 -15.55 0.38
N ASP A 113 -16.52 -15.26 -0.89
CA ASP A 113 -15.92 -16.17 -1.89
C ASP A 113 -14.38 -16.19 -1.87
N LYS A 114 -13.76 -15.57 -0.84
CA LYS A 114 -12.32 -15.36 -0.71
C LYS A 114 -11.72 -14.40 -1.74
N GLY A 115 -12.55 -13.73 -2.53
CA GLY A 115 -12.11 -12.63 -3.38
C GLY A 115 -11.83 -11.36 -2.58
N LEU A 116 -11.22 -10.39 -3.26
CA LEU A 116 -11.02 -9.05 -2.74
C LEU A 116 -12.13 -8.10 -3.16
N TYR A 117 -12.51 -7.16 -2.30
CA TYR A 117 -13.45 -6.10 -2.66
C TYR A 117 -12.82 -5.03 -3.57
N VAL A 118 -13.55 -4.61 -4.59
CA VAL A 118 -13.20 -3.52 -5.52
C VAL A 118 -14.42 -2.65 -5.79
N PRO A 119 -14.24 -1.35 -6.07
CA PRO A 119 -15.37 -0.49 -6.45
C PRO A 119 -15.93 -0.95 -7.79
N GLN A 120 -17.25 -1.01 -7.92
CA GLN A 120 -17.90 -1.39 -9.18
C GLN A 120 -17.61 -0.38 -10.29
N GLU A 121 -17.57 0.89 -9.91
CA GLU A 121 -17.19 2.00 -10.77
C GLU A 121 -16.16 2.84 -10.03
N LEU A 122 -15.09 3.22 -10.73
CA LEU A 122 -14.10 4.13 -10.21
C LEU A 122 -14.42 5.54 -10.71
N PRO A 123 -14.53 6.54 -9.82
CA PRO A 123 -14.86 7.90 -10.24
C PRO A 123 -13.72 8.51 -11.06
N TYR A 124 -14.06 9.24 -12.12
CA TYR A 124 -13.11 9.99 -12.94
C TYR A 124 -13.09 11.46 -12.53
N ILE A 125 -11.90 12.02 -12.33
CA ILE A 125 -11.66 13.44 -12.01
C ILE A 125 -11.18 14.12 -13.29
N PRO A 126 -11.97 15.04 -13.88
CA PRO A 126 -11.61 15.66 -15.14
C PRO A 126 -10.49 16.70 -14.96
N PRO A 127 -9.73 17.03 -16.02
CA PRO A 127 -8.57 17.92 -15.94
C PRO A 127 -8.85 19.29 -15.31
N GLU A 128 -10.00 19.91 -15.62
CA GLU A 128 -10.40 21.19 -15.03
C GLU A 128 -10.60 21.13 -13.51
N GLN A 129 -10.94 19.95 -13.00
CA GLN A 129 -11.11 19.72 -11.58
C GLN A 129 -9.78 19.38 -10.91
N LEU A 130 -8.90 18.62 -11.58
CA LEU A 130 -7.52 18.43 -11.13
C LEU A 130 -6.82 19.76 -10.92
N GLU A 131 -7.04 20.72 -11.82
CA GLU A 131 -6.42 22.04 -11.70
C GLU A 131 -6.91 22.84 -10.50
N LYS A 132 -8.15 22.65 -10.05
CA LYS A 132 -8.66 23.28 -8.82
C LYS A 132 -8.09 22.65 -7.56
N LEU A 133 -7.57 21.43 -7.65
CA LEU A 133 -7.01 20.67 -6.52
C LEU A 133 -5.50 20.89 -6.35
N ARG A 134 -4.85 21.59 -7.27
CA ARG A 134 -3.39 21.77 -7.33
C ARG A 134 -2.79 22.29 -6.01
N ASP A 135 -3.47 23.22 -5.36
CA ASP A 135 -2.99 23.87 -4.14
C ASP A 135 -3.62 23.28 -2.86
N ALA A 136 -4.51 22.30 -2.98
CA ALA A 136 -5.18 21.69 -1.84
C ALA A 136 -4.18 21.01 -0.88
N SER A 137 -4.40 21.15 0.42
CA SER A 137 -3.67 20.43 1.45
C SER A 137 -3.89 18.92 1.35
N PHE A 138 -3.05 18.13 2.04
CA PHE A 138 -3.21 16.67 2.05
C PHE A 138 -4.60 16.25 2.55
N VAL A 139 -5.10 16.90 3.62
CA VAL A 139 -6.43 16.65 4.20
C VAL A 139 -7.55 17.02 3.21
N GLU A 140 -7.43 18.15 2.53
CA GLU A 140 -8.43 18.56 1.52
C GLU A 140 -8.47 17.60 0.33
N LEU A 141 -7.30 17.14 -0.14
CA LEU A 141 -7.21 16.12 -1.18
C LEU A 141 -7.79 14.79 -0.73
N ALA A 142 -7.41 14.30 0.45
CA ALA A 142 -7.95 13.07 1.02
C ALA A 142 -9.48 13.15 1.10
N ASN A 143 -10.01 14.27 1.63
CA ASN A 143 -11.44 14.47 1.76
C ASN A 143 -12.13 14.54 0.39
N TYR A 144 -11.52 15.19 -0.61
CA TYR A 144 -12.06 15.19 -1.96
C TYR A 144 -12.13 13.79 -2.56
N ILE A 145 -11.00 13.07 -2.56
CA ILE A 145 -10.85 11.74 -3.17
C ILE A 145 -11.74 10.71 -2.46
N MET A 146 -11.70 10.66 -1.13
CA MET A 146 -12.47 9.68 -0.35
C MET A 146 -13.98 9.94 -0.47
N ARG A 147 -14.42 11.19 -0.53
CA ARG A 147 -15.83 11.51 -0.78
C ARG A 147 -16.32 10.97 -2.11
N LEU A 148 -15.45 10.76 -3.10
CA LEU A 148 -15.84 10.19 -4.39
C LEU A 148 -16.18 8.69 -4.33
N VAL A 149 -15.78 7.98 -3.27
CA VAL A 149 -15.96 6.53 -3.16
C VAL A 149 -16.66 6.09 -1.87
N VAL A 150 -16.71 6.93 -0.84
CA VAL A 150 -17.43 6.67 0.40
C VAL A 150 -18.83 7.26 0.28
N GLY A 151 -19.85 6.43 0.44
CA GLY A 151 -21.25 6.88 0.43
C GLY A 151 -21.60 7.69 1.67
N PRO A 152 -22.43 8.74 1.55
CA PRO A 152 -22.85 9.57 2.69
C PRO A 152 -23.68 8.79 3.73
N GLU A 153 -24.32 7.69 3.32
CA GLU A 153 -25.04 6.77 4.22
C GLU A 153 -24.09 5.90 5.06
N ASP A 154 -22.90 5.59 4.54
CA ASP A 154 -21.85 4.90 5.28
C ASP A 154 -21.22 5.89 6.27
N ILE A 155 -20.68 7.00 5.75
CA ILE A 155 -20.04 8.07 6.53
C ILE A 155 -20.47 9.43 5.96
N PRO A 156 -21.23 10.24 6.71
CA PRO A 156 -21.58 11.59 6.31
C PRO A 156 -20.34 12.46 6.01
N PRO A 157 -20.39 13.38 5.02
CA PRO A 157 -19.21 14.15 4.59
C PRO A 157 -18.47 14.90 5.70
N GLU A 158 -19.20 15.47 6.65
CA GLU A 158 -18.65 16.16 7.81
C GLU A 158 -17.90 15.21 8.74
N ASN A 159 -18.43 13.99 8.96
CA ASN A 159 -17.78 12.98 9.76
C ASN A 159 -16.53 12.44 9.05
N LEU A 160 -16.60 12.22 7.74
CA LEU A 160 -15.46 11.76 6.95
C LEU A 160 -14.30 12.75 7.03
N ARG A 161 -14.58 14.06 6.93
CA ARG A 161 -13.57 15.10 7.11
C ARG A 161 -12.92 15.02 8.50
N VAL A 162 -13.71 14.90 9.56
CA VAL A 162 -13.19 14.77 10.94
C VAL A 162 -12.32 13.52 11.10
N LEU A 163 -12.71 12.39 10.51
CA LEU A 163 -11.92 11.15 10.56
C LEU A 163 -10.55 11.35 9.89
N ILE A 164 -10.51 12.00 8.73
CA ILE A 164 -9.28 12.30 8.00
C ILE A 164 -8.37 13.24 8.81
N GLU A 165 -8.93 14.33 9.34
CA GLU A 165 -8.18 15.29 10.17
C GLU A 165 -7.58 14.60 11.40
N CYS A 166 -8.35 13.74 12.08
CA CYS A 166 -7.86 12.92 13.18
C CYS A 166 -6.74 11.96 12.76
N SER A 167 -6.82 11.37 11.56
CA SER A 167 -5.82 10.41 11.06
C SER A 167 -4.49 11.05 10.74
N THR A 168 -4.48 12.33 10.36
CA THR A 168 -3.25 13.06 10.02
C THR A 168 -2.61 13.78 11.22
N LYS A 169 -3.31 13.87 12.36
CA LYS A 169 -2.89 14.68 13.52
C LYS A 169 -1.52 14.29 14.10
N ASN A 170 -1.18 13.00 14.09
CA ASN A 170 0.06 12.49 14.69
C ASN A 170 1.22 12.39 13.68
N PHE A 171 1.07 12.97 12.49
CA PHE A 171 2.18 13.12 11.56
C PHE A 171 3.05 14.30 12.00
N ARG A 172 4.36 14.10 12.00
CA ARG A 172 5.35 15.10 12.49
C ARG A 172 5.56 16.27 11.53
N VAL A 173 5.00 16.19 10.32
CA VAL A 173 5.05 17.24 9.30
C VAL A 173 3.64 17.56 8.84
N HIS A 174 3.33 18.85 8.70
CA HIS A 174 1.99 19.32 8.31
C HIS A 174 1.56 18.81 6.91
N GLU A 175 2.52 18.61 6.00
CA GLU A 175 2.25 18.09 4.66
C GLU A 175 1.85 16.61 4.64
N VAL A 176 2.05 15.88 5.75
CA VAL A 176 1.85 14.42 5.90
C VAL A 176 2.82 13.59 5.06
N ALA A 177 2.92 13.89 3.77
CA ALA A 177 3.70 13.18 2.76
C ALA A 177 4.52 14.17 1.88
N PRO A 178 5.50 14.89 2.47
CA PRO A 178 6.29 15.89 1.74
C PRO A 178 7.10 15.24 0.62
N VAL A 179 7.39 16.04 -0.42
CA VAL A 179 8.22 15.63 -1.55
C VAL A 179 9.49 16.48 -1.61
N ARG A 180 10.65 15.82 -1.62
CA ARG A 180 11.97 16.46 -1.68
C ARG A 180 12.64 16.19 -3.01
N LYS A 181 13.30 17.19 -3.59
CA LYS A 181 14.22 16.96 -4.71
C LYS A 181 15.52 16.41 -4.17
N VAL A 182 15.97 15.26 -4.66
CA VAL A 182 17.21 14.61 -4.24
C VAL A 182 17.97 14.19 -5.50
N GLY A 183 19.07 14.90 -5.79
CA GLY A 183 19.80 14.73 -7.04
C GLY A 183 18.90 14.95 -8.26
N PRO A 184 18.86 14.00 -9.22
CA PRO A 184 18.06 14.14 -10.43
C PRO A 184 16.57 13.83 -10.23
N THR A 185 16.16 13.19 -9.12
CA THR A 185 14.80 12.68 -8.91
C THR A 185 14.07 13.37 -7.75
N TRP A 186 12.81 12.98 -7.57
CA TRP A 186 11.98 13.36 -6.42
C TRP A 186 11.81 12.19 -5.46
N VAL A 187 11.90 12.44 -4.16
CA VAL A 187 11.64 11.48 -3.10
C VAL A 187 10.37 11.88 -2.35
N LEU A 188 9.35 11.01 -2.36
CA LEU A 188 8.11 11.16 -1.61
C LEU A 188 8.28 10.51 -0.23
N GLU A 189 8.43 11.32 0.81
CA GLU A 189 8.67 10.85 2.17
C GLU A 189 7.36 10.44 2.86
N LEU A 190 7.15 9.14 3.03
CA LEU A 190 5.93 8.58 3.64
C LEU A 190 6.14 8.13 5.09
N PHE A 191 7.25 8.50 5.71
CA PHE A 191 7.66 8.02 7.03
C PHE A 191 7.50 9.05 8.15
N HIS A 192 6.67 10.08 7.95
CA HIS A 192 6.43 11.12 8.95
C HIS A 192 5.29 10.81 9.93
N GLY A 193 4.62 9.66 9.76
CA GLY A 193 3.60 9.15 10.69
C GLY A 193 4.18 8.49 11.95
N PRO A 194 3.36 8.14 12.95
CA PRO A 194 3.79 7.72 14.28
C PRO A 194 4.79 6.54 14.32
N THR A 195 4.80 5.67 13.30
CA THR A 195 5.67 4.48 13.28
C THR A 195 6.81 4.57 12.28
N PHE A 196 6.99 5.75 11.68
CA PHE A 196 8.07 6.03 10.75
C PHE A 196 8.00 5.18 9.47
N ALA A 197 6.79 4.81 9.03
CA ALA A 197 6.56 4.03 7.82
C ALA A 197 5.27 4.44 7.09
N PHE A 198 5.25 4.23 5.78
CA PHE A 198 4.13 4.61 4.90
C PHE A 198 2.78 3.98 5.27
N LYS A 199 2.81 2.87 6.02
CA LYS A 199 1.62 2.15 6.48
C LYS A 199 0.78 3.02 7.42
N ASP A 200 1.38 4.03 8.05
CA ASP A 200 0.69 4.99 8.91
C ASP A 200 -0.43 5.73 8.17
N VAL A 201 -0.21 6.14 6.91
CA VAL A 201 -1.23 6.87 6.11
C VAL A 201 -2.53 6.07 6.03
N ALA A 202 -2.41 4.76 5.84
CA ALA A 202 -3.56 3.86 5.74
C ALA A 202 -4.13 3.46 7.11
N LEU A 203 -3.27 3.12 8.07
CA LEU A 203 -3.70 2.47 9.31
C LEU A 203 -4.23 3.47 10.35
N GLN A 204 -3.76 4.72 10.32
CA GLN A 204 -4.37 5.80 11.11
C GLN A 204 -5.79 6.12 10.62
N PHE A 205 -6.04 6.01 9.32
CA PHE A 205 -7.39 6.14 8.75
C PHE A 205 -8.28 4.94 9.10
N LEU A 206 -7.78 3.73 8.84
CA LEU A 206 -8.54 2.51 9.12
C LEU A 206 -8.96 2.41 10.59
N GLY A 207 -8.07 2.74 11.53
CA GLY A 207 -8.40 2.67 12.96
C GLY A 207 -9.49 3.65 13.39
N ASN A 208 -9.48 4.88 12.85
CA ASN A 208 -10.56 5.86 13.07
C ASN A 208 -11.88 5.38 12.46
N VAL A 209 -11.84 4.79 11.26
CA VAL A 209 -13.04 4.27 10.59
C VAL A 209 -13.64 3.06 11.33
N PHE A 210 -12.80 2.16 11.86
CA PHE A 210 -13.29 1.06 12.71
C PHE A 210 -13.98 1.57 13.96
N GLU A 211 -13.38 2.51 14.69
CA GLU A 211 -14.02 3.12 15.86
C GLU A 211 -15.35 3.79 15.49
N TYR A 212 -15.40 4.50 14.37
CA TYR A 212 -16.62 5.13 13.86
C TYR A 212 -17.74 4.12 13.60
N PHE A 213 -17.46 3.05 12.84
CA PHE A 213 -18.48 2.04 12.54
C PHE A 213 -18.89 1.23 13.78
N MET A 214 -17.95 0.96 14.69
CA MET A 214 -18.28 0.31 15.97
C MET A 214 -19.17 1.21 16.84
N ALA A 215 -19.00 2.54 16.79
CA ALA A 215 -19.89 3.48 17.48
C ALA A 215 -21.24 3.66 16.78
N LYS A 216 -21.29 3.52 15.45
CA LYS A 216 -22.52 3.64 14.63
C LYS A 216 -23.47 2.44 14.82
N LYS A 217 -22.94 1.23 15.04
CA LYS A 217 -23.75 0.03 15.22
C LYS A 217 -24.75 0.21 16.36
N LYS A 218 -26.04 0.27 16.00
CA LYS A 218 -27.17 0.18 16.95
C LYS A 218 -27.26 -1.27 17.45
N GLY A 219 -26.53 -1.60 18.50
CA GLY A 219 -26.43 -2.96 19.02
C GLY A 219 -25.97 -3.00 20.47
N ASP A 220 -25.65 -4.19 20.94
CA ASP A 220 -25.15 -4.44 22.28
C ASP A 220 -23.84 -3.65 22.53
N PRO A 221 -23.81 -2.74 23.52
CA PRO A 221 -22.63 -1.93 23.84
C PRO A 221 -21.41 -2.77 24.25
N ASP A 222 -21.58 -4.07 24.52
CA ASP A 222 -20.51 -4.99 24.85
C ASP A 222 -19.81 -5.61 23.61
N VAL A 223 -20.33 -5.41 22.40
CA VAL A 223 -19.69 -5.93 21.17
C VAL A 223 -18.43 -5.11 20.87
N LYS A 224 -17.28 -5.77 20.97
CA LYS A 224 -15.96 -5.19 20.69
C LYS A 224 -15.34 -5.88 19.48
N LEU A 225 -14.85 -5.11 18.52
CA LEU A 225 -14.07 -5.61 17.40
C LEU A 225 -12.74 -6.15 17.94
N THR A 226 -12.42 -7.39 17.66
CA THR A 226 -11.10 -7.96 17.98
C THR A 226 -10.29 -8.04 16.71
N VAL A 227 -9.35 -7.12 16.55
CA VAL A 227 -8.39 -7.13 15.45
C VAL A 227 -7.27 -8.12 15.77
N LEU A 228 -7.07 -9.08 14.86
CA LEU A 228 -5.97 -10.02 14.93
C LEU A 228 -5.07 -9.87 13.71
N GLY A 229 -3.76 -9.69 13.93
CA GLY A 229 -2.77 -9.51 12.87
C GLY A 229 -1.49 -10.29 13.12
N ALA A 230 -0.74 -10.56 12.06
CA ALA A 230 0.63 -11.06 12.12
C ALA A 230 1.56 -10.04 11.44
N THR A 231 2.79 -9.92 11.93
CA THR A 231 3.76 -8.97 11.37
C THR A 231 5.18 -9.54 11.31
N SER A 232 5.95 -9.08 10.32
CA SER A 232 7.42 -9.15 10.28
C SER A 232 8.09 -7.88 10.84
N GLY A 233 7.30 -6.86 11.21
CA GLY A 233 7.75 -5.60 11.80
C GLY A 233 6.76 -4.46 11.56
N ASP A 234 6.95 -3.70 10.48
CA ASP A 234 6.26 -2.42 10.20
C ASP A 234 4.73 -2.47 10.21
N THR A 235 4.11 -3.55 9.72
CA THR A 235 2.65 -3.62 9.65
C THR A 235 2.03 -3.65 11.04
N GLY A 236 2.69 -4.35 11.97
CA GLY A 236 2.24 -4.51 13.35
C GLY A 236 2.31 -3.21 14.13
N SER A 237 3.43 -2.48 14.06
CA SER A 237 3.53 -1.18 14.74
C SER A 237 2.50 -0.19 14.22
N ALA A 238 2.36 -0.06 12.89
CA ALA A 238 1.38 0.88 12.31
C ALA A 238 -0.08 0.48 12.63
N ALA A 239 -0.36 -0.82 12.75
CA ALA A 239 -1.68 -1.31 13.16
C ALA A 239 -1.97 -1.00 14.63
N ILE A 240 -0.99 -1.23 15.50
CA ILE A 240 -1.06 -0.90 16.93
C ILE A 240 -1.28 0.60 17.10
N GLU A 241 -0.47 1.45 16.48
CA GLU A 241 -0.63 2.90 16.58
C GLU A 241 -1.95 3.39 15.98
N GLY A 242 -2.50 2.73 14.96
CA GLY A 242 -3.81 3.08 14.42
C GLY A 242 -4.98 2.71 15.34
N LEU A 243 -4.80 1.67 16.18
CA LEU A 243 -5.87 1.08 16.99
C LEU A 243 -5.72 1.31 18.49
N ARG A 244 -4.57 1.81 18.97
CA ARG A 244 -4.35 2.12 20.38
C ARG A 244 -5.39 3.11 20.88
N GLY A 245 -5.95 2.84 22.06
CA GLY A 245 -6.93 3.70 22.70
C GLY A 245 -8.30 3.76 22.01
N LYS A 246 -8.51 3.05 20.89
CA LYS A 246 -9.79 3.02 20.17
C LYS A 246 -10.88 2.33 20.98
N LYS A 247 -12.03 3.00 21.11
CA LYS A 247 -13.18 2.48 21.84
C LYS A 247 -13.76 1.28 21.10
N ASN A 248 -14.16 0.27 21.86
CA ASN A 248 -14.77 -0.97 21.34
C ASN A 248 -13.90 -1.71 20.31
N VAL A 249 -12.58 -1.50 20.34
CA VAL A 249 -11.62 -2.22 19.52
C VAL A 249 -10.48 -2.74 20.38
N ASN A 250 -10.17 -4.04 20.25
CA ASN A 250 -8.95 -4.64 20.80
C ASN A 250 -8.05 -5.06 19.65
N VAL A 251 -6.74 -4.96 19.82
CA VAL A 251 -5.75 -5.38 18.82
C VAL A 251 -4.76 -6.37 19.41
N PHE A 252 -4.65 -7.52 18.76
CA PHE A 252 -3.69 -8.57 19.05
C PHE A 252 -2.75 -8.73 17.86
N VAL A 253 -1.45 -8.51 18.08
CA VAL A 253 -0.44 -8.62 17.03
C VAL A 253 0.54 -9.75 17.36
N LEU A 254 0.58 -10.74 16.48
CA LEU A 254 1.51 -11.85 16.54
C LEU A 254 2.79 -11.49 15.79
N TYR A 255 3.94 -11.81 16.38
CA TYR A 255 5.22 -11.69 15.72
C TYR A 255 6.13 -12.86 16.09
N PRO A 256 6.98 -13.35 15.17
CA PRO A 256 7.93 -14.41 15.46
C PRO A 256 9.00 -13.90 16.43
N LYS A 257 9.10 -14.52 17.61
CA LYS A 257 10.03 -14.10 18.67
C LYS A 257 11.47 -14.15 18.17
N GLY A 258 12.20 -13.04 18.35
CA GLY A 258 13.61 -12.93 17.94
C GLY A 258 13.85 -12.86 16.42
N ARG A 259 12.79 -12.66 15.61
CA ARG A 259 12.89 -12.51 14.15
C ARG A 259 12.33 -11.18 13.62
N VAL A 260 12.07 -10.24 14.51
CA VAL A 260 11.72 -8.84 14.20
C VAL A 260 12.87 -7.96 14.70
N SER A 261 13.19 -6.85 14.04
CA SER A 261 14.24 -5.96 14.54
C SER A 261 13.88 -5.39 15.91
N GLU A 262 14.87 -5.08 16.74
CA GLU A 262 14.61 -4.54 18.09
C GLU A 262 13.80 -3.25 18.03
N VAL A 263 14.15 -2.32 17.13
CA VAL A 263 13.40 -1.07 16.92
C VAL A 263 11.93 -1.36 16.58
N GLN A 264 11.67 -2.29 15.65
CA GLN A 264 10.31 -2.63 15.24
C GLN A 264 9.52 -3.35 16.36
N GLU A 265 10.17 -4.24 17.12
CA GLU A 265 9.56 -4.89 18.28
C GLU A 265 9.22 -3.87 19.38
N ARG A 266 10.14 -2.94 19.67
CA ARG A 266 9.91 -1.88 20.66
C ARG A 266 8.82 -0.92 20.24
N GLN A 267 8.72 -0.57 18.95
CA GLN A 267 7.59 0.23 18.45
C GLN A 267 6.22 -0.43 18.70
N MET A 268 6.16 -1.75 18.84
CA MET A 268 4.93 -2.46 19.19
C MET A 268 4.77 -2.59 20.70
N THR A 269 5.80 -3.07 21.39
CA THR A 269 5.72 -3.50 22.78
C THR A 269 5.75 -2.35 23.78
N THR A 270 6.21 -1.17 23.38
CA THR A 270 6.20 0.04 24.23
C THR A 270 4.81 0.72 24.28
N VAL A 271 3.86 0.28 23.46
CA VAL A 271 2.48 0.78 23.48
C VAL A 271 1.68 0.05 24.57
N LEU A 272 1.55 0.69 25.73
CA LEU A 272 0.96 0.09 26.93
C LEU A 272 -0.57 0.23 27.05
N ASP A 273 -1.23 0.87 26.07
CA ASP A 273 -2.68 1.02 26.01
C ASP A 273 -3.41 -0.31 26.28
N LYS A 274 -4.49 -0.27 27.07
CA LYS A 274 -5.13 -1.49 27.60
C LYS A 274 -5.67 -2.42 26.51
N ASN A 275 -6.02 -1.86 25.35
CA ASN A 275 -6.60 -2.60 24.22
C ASN A 275 -5.53 -3.17 23.26
N VAL A 276 -4.23 -2.99 23.56
CA VAL A 276 -3.11 -3.43 22.75
C VAL A 276 -2.42 -4.64 23.37
N HIS A 277 -2.31 -5.72 22.60
CA HIS A 277 -1.75 -6.99 23.04
C HIS A 277 -0.72 -7.52 22.04
N CYS A 278 0.56 -7.47 22.42
CA CYS A 278 1.66 -8.01 21.61
C CYS A 278 1.94 -9.47 22.01
N ILE A 279 1.92 -10.38 21.03
CA ILE A 279 2.13 -11.82 21.22
C ILE A 279 3.40 -12.24 20.46
N ALA A 280 4.47 -12.49 21.19
CA ALA A 280 5.67 -13.13 20.67
C ALA A 280 5.42 -14.64 20.50
N VAL A 281 5.52 -15.15 19.29
CA VAL A 281 5.29 -16.57 19.00
C VAL A 281 6.64 -17.31 19.04
N GLU A 282 6.74 -18.25 19.98
CA GLU A 282 7.96 -19.03 20.24
C GLU A 282 8.24 -20.02 19.09
N ASN A 283 9.50 -20.11 18.66
CA ASN A 283 9.97 -21.00 17.59
C ASN A 283 9.18 -20.89 16.28
N ALA A 284 8.64 -19.71 15.96
CA ALA A 284 7.83 -19.47 14.79
C ALA A 284 8.57 -18.67 13.71
N THR A 285 8.16 -18.88 12.46
CA THR A 285 8.38 -17.98 11.34
C THR A 285 7.23 -16.98 11.22
N PHE A 286 7.37 -16.01 10.32
CA PHE A 286 6.24 -15.14 9.96
C PHE A 286 5.08 -15.94 9.33
N ASP A 287 5.38 -16.96 8.53
CA ASP A 287 4.37 -17.83 7.90
C ASP A 287 3.60 -18.66 8.93
N ASP A 288 4.25 -19.09 10.01
CA ASP A 288 3.57 -19.75 11.14
C ASP A 288 2.59 -18.79 11.81
N CYS A 289 3.00 -17.53 12.03
CA CYS A 289 2.11 -16.49 12.57
C CYS A 289 0.91 -16.27 11.63
N GLN A 290 1.13 -16.17 10.32
CA GLN A 290 0.04 -16.06 9.34
C GLN A 290 -0.88 -17.29 9.35
N SER A 291 -0.32 -18.49 9.50
CA SER A 291 -1.09 -19.73 9.55
C SER A 291 -1.98 -19.79 10.78
N ILE A 292 -1.50 -19.32 11.94
CA ILE A 292 -2.31 -19.13 13.14
C ILE A 292 -3.49 -18.18 12.88
N ILE A 293 -3.24 -17.05 12.21
CA ILE A 293 -4.31 -16.12 11.84
C ILE A 293 -5.35 -16.82 10.96
N LYS A 294 -4.91 -17.51 9.91
CA LYS A 294 -5.81 -18.24 8.99
C LYS A 294 -6.69 -19.25 9.74
N SER A 295 -6.11 -20.03 10.65
CA SER A 295 -6.86 -20.98 11.48
C SER A 295 -7.90 -20.29 12.36
N ALA A 296 -7.55 -19.15 12.99
CA ALA A 296 -8.50 -18.36 13.77
C ALA A 296 -9.67 -17.81 12.94
N PHE A 297 -9.43 -17.47 11.67
CA PHE A 297 -10.49 -17.05 10.73
C PHE A 297 -11.33 -18.20 10.16
N GLN A 298 -10.85 -19.44 10.22
CA GLN A 298 -11.62 -20.62 9.82
C GLN A 298 -12.57 -21.10 10.94
N ASP A 299 -12.24 -20.77 12.19
CA ASP A 299 -13.07 -21.07 13.36
C ASP A 299 -14.27 -20.11 13.43
N LYS A 300 -15.45 -20.61 13.07
CA LYS A 300 -16.70 -19.83 13.07
C LYS A 300 -17.10 -19.38 14.47
N GLU A 301 -17.02 -20.28 15.46
CA GLU A 301 -17.45 -19.99 16.83
C GLU A 301 -16.56 -18.91 17.46
N PHE A 302 -15.23 -19.04 17.31
CA PHE A 302 -14.29 -18.03 17.79
C PHE A 302 -14.55 -16.67 17.13
N ARG A 303 -14.69 -16.63 15.79
CA ARG A 303 -14.93 -15.38 15.05
C ARG A 303 -16.16 -14.62 15.52
N GLU A 304 -17.27 -15.33 15.68
CA GLU A 304 -18.54 -14.74 16.12
C GLU A 304 -18.42 -14.26 17.57
N LYS A 305 -17.79 -15.07 18.44
CA LYS A 305 -17.63 -14.74 19.86
C LYS A 305 -16.80 -13.49 20.12
N VAL A 306 -15.74 -13.24 19.34
CA VAL A 306 -14.84 -12.08 19.56
C VAL A 306 -15.04 -10.94 18.56
N CYS A 307 -16.02 -11.05 17.66
CA CYS A 307 -16.18 -10.16 16.50
C CYS A 307 -14.82 -9.98 15.79
N LEU A 308 -14.27 -11.07 15.27
CA LEU A 308 -12.91 -11.09 14.75
C LEU A 308 -12.78 -10.27 13.46
N GLY A 309 -11.95 -9.24 13.49
CA GLY A 309 -11.49 -8.48 12.33
C GLY A 309 -10.01 -8.74 12.06
N ALA A 310 -9.56 -8.49 10.82
CA ALA A 310 -8.15 -8.55 10.46
C ALA A 310 -7.63 -7.14 10.12
N VAL A 311 -6.43 -6.82 10.60
CA VAL A 311 -5.62 -5.79 9.96
C VAL A 311 -4.69 -6.48 8.98
N ASN A 312 -5.16 -6.61 7.75
CA ASN A 312 -4.43 -7.20 6.65
C ASN A 312 -4.16 -6.15 5.56
N SER A 313 -3.27 -6.48 4.62
CA SER A 313 -2.91 -5.61 3.49
C SER A 313 -4.01 -5.48 2.45
N ILE A 314 -5.07 -6.29 2.53
CA ILE A 314 -6.13 -6.35 1.52
C ILE A 314 -7.35 -5.49 1.84
N ASN A 315 -7.49 -4.95 3.06
CA ASN A 315 -8.60 -4.07 3.40
C ASN A 315 -8.65 -2.85 2.45
N TRP A 316 -9.80 -2.61 1.82
CA TRP A 316 -9.96 -1.57 0.80
C TRP A 316 -9.63 -0.16 1.31
N ALA A 317 -10.00 0.18 2.55
CA ALA A 317 -9.73 1.50 3.11
C ALA A 317 -8.23 1.82 3.18
N ARG A 318 -7.37 0.78 3.24
CA ARG A 318 -5.92 0.97 3.18
C ARG A 318 -5.48 1.45 1.80
N VAL A 319 -5.94 0.79 0.74
CA VAL A 319 -5.61 1.17 -0.65
C VAL A 319 -6.18 2.55 -0.95
N LEU A 320 -7.42 2.81 -0.55
CA LEU A 320 -8.07 4.12 -0.73
C LEU A 320 -7.27 5.27 -0.09
N ALA A 321 -6.86 5.14 1.18
CA ALA A 321 -6.10 6.17 1.86
C ALA A 321 -4.77 6.49 1.14
N GLN A 322 -4.14 5.46 0.58
CA GLN A 322 -2.87 5.57 -0.15
C GLN A 322 -3.00 6.30 -1.49
N VAL A 323 -4.18 6.32 -2.13
CA VAL A 323 -4.42 7.07 -3.38
C VAL A 323 -4.06 8.56 -3.18
N THR A 324 -4.34 9.11 -2.00
CA THR A 324 -4.13 10.53 -1.67
C THR A 324 -2.70 11.01 -1.93
N TYR A 325 -1.69 10.24 -1.50
CA TYR A 325 -0.31 10.73 -1.61
C TYR A 325 0.21 10.78 -3.06
N TYR A 326 -0.41 10.04 -3.99
CA TYR A 326 -0.08 10.17 -5.41
C TYR A 326 -0.55 11.51 -5.98
N PHE A 327 -1.80 11.89 -5.69
CA PHE A 327 -2.32 13.21 -6.07
C PHE A 327 -1.51 14.34 -5.42
N PHE A 328 -1.25 14.22 -4.12
CA PHE A 328 -0.47 15.22 -3.40
C PHE A 328 0.93 15.36 -3.99
N ALA A 329 1.66 14.24 -4.18
CA ALA A 329 3.00 14.27 -4.72
C ALA A 329 3.05 14.85 -6.14
N TYR A 330 2.12 14.43 -7.00
CA TYR A 330 2.01 14.94 -8.38
C TYR A 330 1.88 16.47 -8.40
N PHE A 331 0.96 17.03 -7.60
CA PHE A 331 0.77 18.48 -7.58
C PHE A 331 1.97 19.24 -6.99
N ARG A 332 2.61 18.68 -5.96
CA ARG A 332 3.81 19.29 -5.35
C ARG A 332 4.98 19.31 -6.32
N VAL A 333 5.26 18.19 -6.98
CA VAL A 333 6.33 18.09 -7.99
C VAL A 333 6.03 19.00 -9.18
N LEU A 334 4.79 19.05 -9.64
CA LEU A 334 4.38 19.89 -10.76
C LEU A 334 4.65 21.37 -10.46
N ALA A 335 4.21 21.85 -9.29
CA ALA A 335 4.44 23.21 -8.86
C ALA A 335 5.94 23.53 -8.72
N GLN A 336 6.75 22.60 -8.21
CA GLN A 336 8.18 22.80 -8.07
C GLN A 336 8.92 22.81 -9.42
N ASN A 337 8.60 21.90 -10.33
CA ASN A 337 9.15 21.87 -11.69
C ASN A 337 8.81 23.15 -12.46
N GLU A 338 7.57 23.64 -12.36
CA GLU A 338 7.19 24.92 -12.98
C GLU A 338 7.94 26.12 -12.40
N ARG A 339 8.17 26.14 -11.08
CA ARG A 339 8.98 27.19 -10.44
C ARG A 339 10.44 27.13 -10.91
N ALA A 340 11.01 25.94 -11.05
CA ALA A 340 12.37 25.76 -11.58
C ALA A 340 12.48 26.26 -13.02
N MET A 341 11.58 25.84 -13.91
CA MET A 341 11.55 26.31 -15.31
C MET A 341 11.41 27.83 -15.42
N ARG A 342 10.57 28.46 -14.59
CA ARG A 342 10.42 29.93 -14.58
C ARG A 342 11.72 30.63 -14.16
N LYS A 343 12.44 30.09 -13.18
CA LYS A 343 13.74 30.64 -12.74
C LYS A 343 14.80 30.51 -13.84
N GLU A 344 14.87 29.37 -14.50
CA GLU A 344 15.80 29.15 -15.63
C GLU A 344 15.53 30.10 -16.79
N GLN A 345 14.25 30.28 -17.16
CA GLN A 345 13.86 31.24 -18.20
C GLN A 345 14.22 32.69 -17.85
N GLN A 346 14.05 33.08 -16.58
CA GLN A 346 14.46 34.41 -16.11
C GLN A 346 15.97 34.60 -16.16
N GLN A 347 16.76 33.60 -15.76
CA GLN A 347 18.23 33.65 -15.82
C GLN A 347 18.73 33.73 -17.26
N GLN A 348 18.14 32.95 -18.18
CA GLN A 348 18.48 33.00 -19.60
C GLN A 348 18.15 34.38 -20.22
N GLN A 349 16.99 34.95 -19.88
CA GLN A 349 16.64 36.29 -20.34
C GLN A 349 17.57 37.37 -19.78
N GLN A 350 18.02 37.23 -18.53
CA GLN A 350 18.96 38.15 -17.91
C GLN A 350 20.35 38.07 -18.57
N GLN A 351 20.86 36.86 -18.78
CA GLN A 351 22.14 36.65 -19.48
C GLN A 351 22.10 37.17 -20.92
N GLN A 352 20.98 37.02 -21.63
CA GLN A 352 20.80 37.60 -22.96
C GLN A 352 20.79 39.13 -22.96
N ARG A 353 20.24 39.77 -21.92
CA ARG A 353 20.26 41.23 -21.77
C ARG A 353 21.67 41.74 -21.47
N GLU A 354 22.37 41.11 -20.53
CA GLU A 354 23.74 41.46 -20.17
C GLU A 354 24.73 41.22 -21.33
N GLY A 355 24.52 40.15 -22.11
CA GLY A 355 25.29 39.88 -23.34
C GLY A 355 25.05 40.90 -24.47
N ASN A 356 23.84 41.46 -24.58
CA ASN A 356 23.52 42.51 -25.56
C ASN A 356 24.05 43.89 -25.13
N GLU A 357 24.16 44.15 -23.83
CA GLU A 357 24.76 45.40 -23.30
C GLU A 357 26.29 45.38 -23.38
N GLY A 358 26.93 44.22 -23.15
CA GLY A 358 28.38 44.03 -23.33
C GLY A 358 28.87 44.18 -24.78
N GLY A 359 27.99 43.99 -25.76
CA GLY A 359 28.29 44.18 -27.20
C GLY A 359 28.28 45.65 -27.68
N ARG A 360 27.82 46.60 -26.86
CA ARG A 360 27.78 48.04 -27.21
C ARG A 360 28.91 48.88 -26.61
N GLY A 361 29.88 48.26 -25.93
CA GLY A 361 31.00 48.93 -25.26
C GLY A 361 32.35 48.92 -25.99
N GLY A 362 32.40 48.54 -27.28
CA GLY A 362 33.63 48.55 -28.07
C GLY A 362 33.97 49.95 -28.60
N VAL A 363 34.63 50.77 -27.79
CA VAL A 363 35.28 52.01 -28.24
C VAL A 363 36.37 51.66 -29.26
N SER A 364 36.20 52.08 -30.51
CA SER A 364 37.25 52.00 -31.53
C SER A 364 38.38 52.98 -31.18
N PRO A 365 39.66 52.59 -31.24
CA PRO A 365 40.74 53.55 -31.09
C PRO A 365 40.86 54.35 -32.40
N VAL A 366 40.81 55.67 -32.26
CA VAL A 366 41.16 56.63 -33.31
C VAL A 366 42.66 56.51 -33.58
N THR A 367 43.04 56.08 -34.78
CA THR A 367 44.42 56.25 -35.29
C THR A 367 44.44 57.38 -36.32
N GLU A 368 45.06 58.49 -35.93
CA GLU A 368 45.53 59.51 -36.85
C GLU A 368 46.58 58.90 -37.78
N SER A 369 46.43 59.08 -39.10
CA SER A 369 47.54 58.90 -40.04
C SER A 369 47.71 60.15 -40.89
N LYS A 370 48.87 60.79 -40.69
CA LYS A 370 49.42 61.87 -41.49
C LYS A 370 49.78 61.34 -42.88
N ALA A 371 49.46 62.14 -43.89
CA ALA A 371 49.96 62.00 -45.24
C ALA A 371 51.43 62.39 -45.34
N THR A 372 52.23 61.55 -46.01
CA THR A 372 53.37 61.95 -46.88
C THR A 372 53.55 60.86 -47.94
N GLY A 373 53.55 61.25 -49.21
CA GLY A 373 53.65 60.33 -50.34
C GLY A 373 55.07 60.00 -50.77
N SER A 374 55.19 59.03 -51.68
CA SER A 374 55.92 59.10 -52.95
C SER A 374 56.17 57.70 -53.53
N GLY A 375 56.03 57.56 -54.85
CA GLY A 375 56.87 56.67 -55.67
C GLY A 375 56.30 55.33 -56.14
N GLY A 376 56.01 55.24 -57.45
CA GLY A 376 56.64 54.21 -58.30
C GLY A 376 55.86 52.96 -58.72
N SER A 377 55.21 53.06 -59.89
CA SER A 377 55.28 52.15 -61.07
C SER A 377 55.20 50.61 -60.98
N GLY A 378 54.34 50.03 -61.85
CA GLY A 378 54.48 48.69 -62.48
C GLY A 378 53.17 47.89 -62.49
N LYS A 379 52.32 47.97 -63.54
CA LYS A 379 52.26 47.16 -64.78
C LYS A 379 51.67 45.75 -64.66
N ASP A 380 50.66 45.53 -65.54
CA ASP A 380 50.21 44.30 -66.21
C ASP A 380 49.61 43.18 -65.32
N GLY A 381 48.51 42.49 -65.63
CA GLY A 381 47.66 42.33 -66.81
C GLY A 381 46.94 40.97 -66.68
N GLY A 382 45.76 40.79 -67.29
CA GLY A 382 45.17 39.45 -67.48
C GLY A 382 43.67 39.33 -67.24
N ALA A 383 42.91 39.32 -68.33
CA ALA A 383 41.47 39.05 -68.42
C ALA A 383 41.19 37.59 -68.83
N SER A 384 39.97 37.11 -68.56
CA SER A 384 39.13 36.16 -69.32
C SER A 384 38.04 35.64 -68.36
N ASP A 385 36.73 35.75 -68.54
CA ASP A 385 35.77 35.76 -69.67
C ASP A 385 35.24 34.36 -70.09
N GLY A 386 33.93 34.31 -70.37
CA GLY A 386 33.10 33.17 -70.84
C GLY A 386 32.22 32.53 -69.75
N GLY A 387 30.88 32.60 -69.74
CA GLY A 387 29.88 32.34 -70.80
C GLY A 387 29.49 30.85 -70.77
N GLU A 388 28.26 30.34 -70.84
CA GLU A 388 26.94 30.82 -71.25
C GLU A 388 25.84 29.79 -70.85
N GLU A 389 24.61 30.31 -70.76
CA GLU A 389 23.23 29.82 -71.00
C GLU A 389 22.83 28.32 -71.15
N GLY A 390 21.58 28.04 -70.70
CA GLY A 390 20.58 27.40 -71.57
C GLY A 390 19.58 26.42 -70.94
N GLY A 391 18.28 26.78 -70.93
CA GLY A 391 17.19 25.82 -71.21
C GLY A 391 16.08 25.61 -70.16
N ALA A 392 14.94 26.29 -70.34
CA ALA A 392 13.60 25.85 -69.86
C ALA A 392 12.90 25.04 -70.99
N PRO A 393 11.73 24.38 -70.76
CA PRO A 393 10.46 25.12 -70.81
C PRO A 393 9.30 24.59 -69.92
N ALA A 394 8.23 25.41 -69.99
CA ALA A 394 6.94 25.49 -69.31
C ALA A 394 5.94 24.31 -69.34
N THR A 395 4.90 24.43 -68.48
CA THR A 395 3.42 24.31 -68.69
C THR A 395 2.77 23.79 -67.38
N SER A 396 1.58 24.17 -66.88
CA SER A 396 0.42 24.97 -67.34
C SER A 396 -0.59 25.15 -66.17
N SER A 397 -1.28 26.30 -66.12
CA SER A 397 -2.71 26.58 -65.73
C SER A 397 -3.33 25.88 -64.50
N GLY A 398 -3.98 26.54 -63.53
CA GLY A 398 -5.02 27.60 -63.53
C GLY A 398 -6.04 27.22 -62.42
N GLY A 399 -6.83 28.06 -61.75
CA GLY A 399 -7.08 29.49 -61.79
C GLY A 399 -7.85 29.96 -60.54
N MET A 400 -7.97 31.27 -60.38
CA MET A 400 -8.98 31.98 -59.58
C MET A 400 -10.15 32.39 -60.51
N PRO A 401 -11.37 32.72 -60.00
CA PRO A 401 -11.71 34.06 -59.47
C PRO A 401 -12.66 33.94 -58.24
N ASN A 402 -13.12 34.94 -57.49
CA ASN A 402 -13.46 36.32 -57.80
C ASN A 402 -13.65 37.15 -56.50
N SER A 403 -13.57 38.46 -56.64
CA SER A 403 -13.76 39.55 -55.67
C SER A 403 -15.23 39.92 -55.39
N GLY A 404 -15.52 40.59 -54.25
CA GLY A 404 -16.63 41.54 -54.16
C GLY A 404 -17.13 41.97 -52.77
N GLY A 405 -16.95 43.26 -52.43
CA GLY A 405 -17.72 44.05 -51.43
C GLY A 405 -17.27 43.89 -49.96
N GLY A 406 -16.96 44.92 -49.17
CA GLY A 406 -17.46 46.29 -49.12
C GLY A 406 -18.32 46.47 -47.86
N GLY A 407 -17.72 46.91 -46.75
CA GLY A 407 -18.45 47.22 -45.51
C GLY A 407 -17.53 47.51 -44.32
N ARG A 408 -17.26 48.80 -44.07
CA ARG A 408 -16.70 49.28 -42.81
C ARG A 408 -17.84 49.32 -41.78
N GLU A 409 -17.68 48.65 -40.64
CA GLU A 409 -18.32 49.05 -39.39
C GLU A 409 -17.50 48.53 -38.20
N GLY A 410 -17.21 49.42 -37.26
CA GLY A 410 -16.29 49.18 -36.16
C GLY A 410 -16.87 48.27 -35.08
N GLY A 411 -16.08 47.29 -34.66
CA GLY A 411 -16.31 46.50 -33.47
C GLY A 411 -14.98 46.25 -32.78
N ARG A 412 -14.86 46.69 -31.52
CA ARG A 412 -13.72 46.43 -30.64
C ARG A 412 -13.40 44.93 -30.62
N GLU A 413 -12.25 44.54 -31.16
CA GLU A 413 -11.66 43.24 -30.88
C GLU A 413 -11.16 43.22 -29.44
N GLY A 414 -12.01 42.73 -28.55
CA GLY A 414 -11.54 42.17 -27.29
C GLY A 414 -10.63 40.99 -27.61
N HIS A 415 -9.36 41.12 -27.25
CA HIS A 415 -8.42 40.01 -27.09
C HIS A 415 -9.02 38.99 -26.10
N THR A 416 -9.89 38.10 -26.59
CA THR A 416 -10.17 36.85 -25.90
C THR A 416 -9.05 35.91 -26.27
N GLY A 417 -7.94 36.02 -25.52
CA GLY A 417 -6.91 35.01 -25.53
C GLY A 417 -7.56 33.67 -25.23
N SER A 418 -7.80 32.88 -26.27
CA SER A 418 -8.17 31.47 -26.15
C SER A 418 -7.08 30.81 -25.33
N LYS A 419 -7.36 30.60 -24.03
CA LYS A 419 -6.54 29.77 -23.15
C LYS A 419 -6.55 28.38 -23.78
N ARG A 420 -5.57 28.07 -24.63
CA ARG A 420 -5.25 26.69 -24.99
C ARG A 420 -5.10 25.94 -23.67
N SER A 421 -6.03 25.02 -23.41
CA SER A 421 -5.93 24.10 -22.28
C SER A 421 -4.61 23.36 -22.41
N ARG A 422 -3.62 23.72 -21.58
CA ARG A 422 -2.31 23.08 -21.58
C ARG A 422 -2.51 21.72 -20.91
N SER A 423 -2.28 20.64 -21.65
CA SER A 423 -2.33 19.29 -21.07
C SER A 423 -1.32 19.20 -19.92
N LEU A 424 -1.79 18.71 -18.77
CA LEU A 424 -0.96 18.46 -17.60
C LEU A 424 0.16 17.46 -17.94
N PRO A 425 1.44 17.72 -17.55
CA PRO A 425 2.54 16.83 -17.88
C PRO A 425 2.42 15.51 -17.12
N LYS A 426 2.86 14.41 -17.72
CA LYS A 426 2.85 13.12 -17.04
C LYS A 426 4.05 12.97 -16.09
N MET A 427 3.89 12.14 -15.06
CA MET A 427 4.96 11.75 -14.13
C MET A 427 4.96 10.25 -13.90
N SER A 428 6.13 9.70 -13.62
CA SER A 428 6.29 8.29 -13.25
C SER A 428 6.50 8.14 -11.75
N PHE A 429 6.12 7.00 -11.18
CA PHE A 429 6.28 6.70 -9.76
C PHE A 429 7.05 5.40 -9.59
N SER A 430 8.17 5.43 -8.87
CA SER A 430 8.92 4.23 -8.48
C SER A 430 8.51 3.77 -7.09
N VAL A 431 7.93 2.56 -7.03
CA VAL A 431 7.28 2.01 -5.85
C VAL A 431 8.02 0.75 -5.40
N PRO A 432 8.79 0.81 -4.31
CA PRO A 432 9.31 -0.39 -3.66
C PRO A 432 8.15 -1.17 -3.05
N THR A 433 7.82 -2.32 -3.63
CA THR A 433 6.57 -3.02 -3.32
C THR A 433 6.76 -4.51 -3.03
N GLY A 434 6.01 -4.99 -2.04
CA GLY A 434 5.79 -6.40 -1.78
C GLY A 434 4.35 -6.79 -2.11
N ASN A 435 3.43 -6.47 -1.20
CA ASN A 435 2.00 -6.84 -1.31
C ASN A 435 1.17 -6.01 -2.31
N PHE A 436 1.79 -5.16 -3.14
CA PHE A 436 1.19 -4.39 -4.24
C PHE A 436 0.12 -3.37 -3.85
N GLY A 437 -0.22 -3.19 -2.58
CA GLY A 437 -1.26 -2.24 -2.16
C GLY A 437 -0.89 -0.77 -2.45
N ASP A 438 0.38 -0.42 -2.26
CA ASP A 438 0.96 0.87 -2.60
C ASP A 438 0.92 1.15 -4.10
N ALA A 439 1.46 0.24 -4.93
CA ALA A 439 1.46 0.38 -6.38
C ALA A 439 0.04 0.38 -6.96
N LEU A 440 -0.86 -0.44 -6.39
CA LEU A 440 -2.26 -0.48 -6.76
C LEU A 440 -2.97 0.84 -6.47
N ALA A 441 -2.65 1.53 -5.37
CA ALA A 441 -3.18 2.86 -5.11
C ALA A 441 -2.73 3.87 -6.18
N GLY A 442 -1.52 3.73 -6.72
CA GLY A 442 -1.04 4.53 -7.86
C GLY A 442 -1.82 4.23 -9.13
N TYR A 443 -2.13 2.96 -9.38
CA TYR A 443 -2.98 2.54 -10.50
C TYR A 443 -4.39 3.13 -10.38
N TYR A 444 -4.99 3.10 -9.19
CA TYR A 444 -6.27 3.75 -8.97
C TYR A 444 -6.19 5.27 -9.14
N ALA A 445 -5.12 5.93 -8.67
CA ALA A 445 -4.92 7.36 -8.92
C ALA A 445 -4.88 7.69 -10.42
N LYS A 446 -4.15 6.89 -11.21
CA LYS A 446 -4.11 7.00 -12.68
C LYS A 446 -5.49 6.78 -13.30
N ALA A 447 -6.19 5.72 -12.90
CA ALA A 447 -7.52 5.39 -13.40
C ALA A 447 -8.59 6.44 -13.01
N MET A 448 -8.38 7.17 -11.91
CA MET A 448 -9.18 8.33 -11.50
C MET A 448 -8.86 9.60 -12.31
N GLY A 449 -7.89 9.58 -13.22
CA GLY A 449 -7.56 10.68 -14.12
C GLY A 449 -6.25 11.41 -13.83
N LEU A 450 -5.50 11.03 -12.77
CA LEU A 450 -4.20 11.64 -12.49
C LEU A 450 -3.21 11.34 -13.64
N PRO A 451 -2.48 12.33 -14.19
CA PRO A 451 -1.53 12.14 -15.29
C PRO A 451 -0.27 11.35 -14.91
N ILE A 452 -0.43 10.06 -14.64
CA ILE A 452 0.69 9.13 -14.40
C ILE A 452 1.10 8.50 -15.74
N ASP A 453 2.39 8.54 -16.05
CA ASP A 453 2.94 7.82 -17.20
C ASP A 453 3.13 6.34 -16.85
N LYS A 454 4.15 6.01 -16.04
CA LYS A 454 4.44 4.65 -15.58
C LYS A 454 4.44 4.53 -14.06
N ILE A 455 3.99 3.37 -13.60
CA ILE A 455 4.21 2.90 -12.23
C ILE A 455 5.31 1.85 -12.30
N LEU A 456 6.48 2.19 -11.79
CA LEU A 456 7.62 1.29 -11.69
C LEU A 456 7.48 0.43 -10.44
N ILE A 457 7.49 -0.87 -10.64
CA ILE A 457 7.42 -1.90 -9.61
C ILE A 457 8.86 -2.31 -9.26
N ALA A 458 9.35 -1.80 -8.14
CA ALA A 458 10.68 -2.15 -7.64
C ALA A 458 10.55 -3.28 -6.62
N THR A 459 11.17 -4.44 -6.91
CA THR A 459 11.23 -5.58 -5.99
C THR A 459 12.67 -5.80 -5.55
N ASN A 460 12.84 -6.39 -4.36
CA ASN A 460 14.12 -7.01 -4.00
C ASN A 460 14.24 -8.38 -4.70
N GLU A 461 15.09 -9.27 -4.18
CA GLU A 461 15.30 -10.63 -4.67
C GLU A 461 14.02 -11.48 -4.70
N ASN A 462 13.03 -11.17 -3.85
CA ASN A 462 11.70 -11.78 -3.83
C ASN A 462 10.83 -11.20 -4.96
N ASP A 463 11.14 -11.62 -6.18
CA ASP A 463 10.86 -10.91 -7.42
C ASP A 463 9.57 -11.36 -8.16
N ILE A 464 8.57 -11.89 -7.44
CA ILE A 464 7.39 -12.49 -8.08
C ILE A 464 6.65 -11.51 -9.01
N LEU A 465 6.58 -10.23 -8.63
CA LEU A 465 5.99 -9.19 -9.46
C LEU A 465 6.87 -8.83 -10.65
N HIS A 466 8.20 -8.74 -10.47
CA HIS A 466 9.11 -8.50 -11.58
C HIS A 466 9.01 -9.61 -12.63
N ARG A 467 9.00 -10.89 -12.22
CA ARG A 467 8.78 -12.03 -13.14
C ARG A 467 7.46 -11.90 -13.92
N PHE A 468 6.39 -11.50 -13.26
CA PHE A 468 5.12 -11.25 -13.92
C PHE A 468 5.22 -10.14 -14.97
N PHE A 469 5.65 -8.93 -14.59
CA PHE A 469 5.70 -7.80 -15.52
C PHE A 469 6.76 -8.01 -16.63
N SER A 470 7.81 -8.81 -16.39
CA SER A 470 8.90 -9.08 -17.34
C SER A 470 8.63 -10.23 -18.31
N ASN A 471 7.82 -11.23 -17.95
CA ASN A 471 7.56 -12.36 -18.86
C ASN A 471 6.21 -13.07 -18.66
N GLY A 472 5.28 -12.48 -17.91
CA GLY A 472 3.93 -13.00 -17.68
C GLY A 472 3.84 -14.15 -16.69
N LYS A 473 4.96 -14.55 -16.04
CA LYS A 473 5.00 -15.69 -15.12
C LYS A 473 4.88 -15.24 -13.67
N TYR A 474 3.84 -15.70 -12.98
CA TYR A 474 3.59 -15.44 -11.57
C TYR A 474 3.57 -16.77 -10.80
N TRP A 475 4.58 -17.05 -10.00
CA TRP A 475 4.68 -18.32 -9.28
C TRP A 475 5.45 -18.22 -7.97
N ARG A 476 5.06 -19.05 -6.99
CA ARG A 476 5.60 -19.04 -5.62
C ARG A 476 7.03 -19.56 -5.56
N ARG A 477 7.92 -18.81 -4.90
CA ARG A 477 9.24 -19.28 -4.48
C ARG A 477 9.30 -19.31 -2.95
N GLU A 478 10.29 -20.01 -2.43
CA GLU A 478 10.69 -19.81 -1.04
C GLU A 478 11.10 -18.35 -0.84
N VAL A 479 10.69 -17.76 0.29
CA VAL A 479 11.03 -16.38 0.62
C VAL A 479 12.46 -16.33 1.12
N HIS A 480 13.28 -15.49 0.50
CA HIS A 480 14.64 -15.23 0.94
C HIS A 480 14.64 -13.98 1.84
N PRO A 481 15.10 -14.06 3.10
CA PRO A 481 15.27 -12.88 3.94
C PRO A 481 16.26 -11.91 3.32
N THR A 482 15.92 -10.62 3.30
CA THR A 482 16.76 -9.53 2.80
C THR A 482 16.87 -8.39 3.82
N LEU A 483 17.73 -7.41 3.54
CA LEU A 483 17.78 -6.13 4.27
C LEU A 483 16.53 -5.25 4.08
N SER A 484 15.60 -5.64 3.21
CA SER A 484 14.33 -4.96 2.96
C SER A 484 13.11 -5.83 3.35
N PRO A 485 13.01 -6.27 4.62
CA PRO A 485 12.14 -7.39 5.03
C PRO A 485 10.63 -7.18 4.84
N SER A 486 10.16 -5.92 4.78
CA SER A 486 8.77 -5.58 4.46
C SER A 486 8.34 -5.95 3.03
N MET A 487 9.29 -6.27 2.14
CA MET A 487 9.07 -6.69 0.75
C MET A 487 9.30 -8.19 0.52
N ASP A 488 9.78 -8.92 1.53
CA ASP A 488 10.06 -10.36 1.47
C ASP A 488 8.75 -11.16 1.48
N ILE A 489 8.15 -11.31 0.30
CA ILE A 489 6.82 -11.92 0.13
C ILE A 489 6.84 -13.05 -0.92
N ALA A 490 6.16 -14.15 -0.60
CA ALA A 490 5.96 -15.25 -1.54
C ALA A 490 4.87 -14.97 -2.58
N ILE A 491 3.86 -14.19 -2.19
CA ILE A 491 2.67 -13.86 -2.98
C ILE A 491 2.28 -12.44 -2.65
N SER A 492 1.93 -11.67 -3.68
CA SER A 492 1.48 -10.30 -3.52
C SER A 492 -0.04 -10.24 -3.38
N SER A 493 -0.52 -9.95 -2.17
CA SER A 493 -1.95 -10.10 -1.85
C SER A 493 -2.88 -9.19 -2.65
N ASN A 494 -2.51 -7.93 -2.91
CA ASN A 494 -3.37 -7.00 -3.67
C ASN A 494 -3.28 -7.17 -5.18
N PHE A 495 -2.36 -8.02 -5.67
CA PHE A 495 -2.17 -8.23 -7.10
C PHE A 495 -3.42 -8.82 -7.78
N GLU A 496 -4.24 -9.58 -7.04
CA GLU A 496 -5.54 -10.08 -7.50
C GLU A 496 -6.48 -8.95 -7.98
N ARG A 497 -6.43 -7.76 -7.37
CA ARG A 497 -7.23 -6.60 -7.83
C ARG A 497 -6.77 -6.09 -9.19
N LEU A 498 -5.47 -6.11 -9.48
CA LEU A 498 -4.98 -5.78 -10.82
C LEU A 498 -5.38 -6.85 -11.82
N LEU A 499 -5.24 -8.13 -11.47
CA LEU A 499 -5.68 -9.24 -12.31
C LEU A 499 -7.16 -9.11 -12.70
N TYR A 500 -8.04 -8.70 -11.77
CA TYR A 500 -9.44 -8.41 -12.06
C TYR A 500 -9.61 -7.35 -13.16
N HIS A 501 -8.87 -6.24 -13.09
CA HIS A 501 -8.93 -5.20 -14.13
C HIS A 501 -8.33 -5.66 -15.46
N LEU A 502 -7.28 -6.48 -15.41
CA LEU A 502 -6.66 -7.08 -16.60
C LEU A 502 -7.59 -8.12 -17.26
N ALA A 503 -8.38 -8.84 -16.48
CA ALA A 503 -9.48 -9.70 -16.93
C ALA A 503 -10.67 -8.91 -17.50
N GLY A 504 -10.60 -7.58 -17.57
CA GLY A 504 -11.70 -6.75 -18.08
C GLY A 504 -12.87 -6.63 -17.10
N ARG A 505 -12.61 -6.77 -15.79
CA ARG A 505 -13.61 -6.82 -14.72
C ARG A 505 -14.53 -8.05 -14.81
N ASP A 506 -14.05 -9.12 -15.43
CA ASP A 506 -14.71 -10.42 -15.49
C ASP A 506 -14.34 -11.27 -14.25
N PRO A 507 -15.29 -11.50 -13.32
CA PRO A 507 -15.04 -12.29 -12.13
C PRO A 507 -14.89 -13.79 -12.42
N ASP A 508 -15.47 -14.30 -13.51
CA ASP A 508 -15.42 -15.71 -13.86
C ASP A 508 -14.04 -16.06 -14.40
N LEU A 509 -13.52 -15.25 -15.32
CA LEU A 509 -12.17 -15.39 -15.84
C LEU A 509 -11.11 -15.25 -14.73
N LEU A 510 -11.28 -14.29 -13.80
CA LEU A 510 -10.35 -14.17 -12.68
C LEU A 510 -10.38 -15.41 -11.79
N ARG A 511 -11.58 -15.95 -11.50
CA ARG A 511 -11.72 -17.13 -10.65
C ARG A 511 -11.01 -18.34 -11.28
N GLU A 512 -11.11 -18.53 -12.60
CA GLU A 512 -10.34 -19.56 -13.32
C GLU A 512 -8.83 -19.40 -13.11
N TRP A 513 -8.29 -18.18 -13.26
CA TRP A 513 -6.88 -17.89 -13.03
C TRP A 513 -6.45 -18.16 -11.59
N MET A 514 -7.28 -17.76 -10.62
CA MET A 514 -6.97 -17.94 -9.20
C MET A 514 -7.06 -19.41 -8.78
N GLU A 515 -8.03 -20.17 -9.28
CA GLU A 515 -8.14 -21.61 -9.05
C GLU A 515 -6.95 -22.38 -9.63
N GLU A 516 -6.48 -22.00 -10.84
CA GLU A 516 -5.26 -22.57 -11.42
C GLU A 516 -4.04 -22.25 -10.55
N PHE A 517 -3.90 -21.00 -10.10
CA PHE A 517 -2.80 -20.58 -9.24
C PHE A 517 -2.82 -21.28 -7.88
N GLU A 518 -4.01 -21.46 -7.29
CA GLU A 518 -4.18 -22.15 -6.02
C GLU A 518 -3.83 -23.64 -6.14
N ARG A 519 -4.20 -24.27 -7.27
CA ARG A 519 -3.89 -25.68 -7.56
C ARG A 519 -2.42 -25.93 -7.89
N THR A 520 -1.78 -25.05 -8.65
CA THR A 520 -0.45 -25.30 -9.23
C THR A 520 0.67 -24.47 -8.59
N GLY A 521 0.32 -23.40 -7.87
CA GLY A 521 1.27 -22.38 -7.41
C GLY A 521 1.81 -21.49 -8.54
N ARG A 522 1.23 -21.57 -9.75
CA ARG A 522 1.69 -20.88 -10.97
C ARG A 522 0.52 -20.27 -11.72
N LEU A 523 0.76 -19.10 -12.30
CA LEU A 523 -0.16 -18.38 -13.18
C LEU A 523 0.68 -17.82 -14.34
N THR A 524 0.23 -18.04 -15.57
CA THR A 524 0.84 -17.44 -16.75
C THR A 524 -0.25 -16.77 -17.57
N LEU A 525 -0.17 -15.46 -17.75
CA LEU A 525 -1.17 -14.73 -18.53
C LEU A 525 -0.85 -14.74 -20.02
N PRO A 526 -1.88 -14.69 -20.90
CA PRO A 526 -1.70 -14.53 -22.33
C PRO A 526 -0.91 -13.26 -22.70
N PRO A 527 -0.14 -13.25 -23.80
CA PRO A 527 0.63 -12.08 -24.25
C PRO A 527 -0.18 -10.77 -24.36
N PRO A 528 -1.44 -10.76 -24.86
CA PRO A 528 -2.25 -9.54 -24.90
C PRO A 528 -2.53 -8.94 -23.51
N THR A 529 -2.81 -9.79 -22.52
CA THR A 529 -3.06 -9.36 -21.14
C THR A 529 -1.80 -8.80 -20.49
N LEU A 530 -0.65 -9.41 -20.76
CA LEU A 530 0.65 -8.89 -20.32
C LEU A 530 0.99 -7.55 -20.98
N ALA A 531 0.71 -7.40 -22.29
CA ALA A 531 0.90 -6.14 -22.99
C ALA A 531 0.07 -5.01 -22.37
N LYS A 532 -1.20 -5.27 -22.06
CA LYS A 532 -2.08 -4.34 -21.34
C LYS A 532 -1.51 -3.95 -19.98
N ALA A 533 -0.99 -4.90 -19.20
CA ALA A 533 -0.33 -4.59 -17.93
C ALA A 533 0.90 -3.65 -18.12
N ARG A 534 1.66 -3.84 -19.21
CA ARG A 534 2.86 -3.02 -19.49
C ARG A 534 2.56 -1.61 -20.01
N GLU A 535 1.32 -1.32 -20.38
CA GLU A 535 0.90 0.05 -20.70
C GLU A 535 1.03 0.96 -19.48
N ASP A 536 0.71 0.44 -18.29
CA ASP A 536 0.75 1.20 -17.03
C ASP A 536 2.00 0.92 -16.19
N PHE A 537 2.56 -0.29 -16.27
CA PHE A 537 3.60 -0.74 -15.36
C PHE A 537 4.91 -1.07 -16.07
N VAL A 538 6.01 -0.78 -15.39
CA VAL A 538 7.35 -1.33 -15.66
C VAL A 538 7.88 -1.95 -14.38
N SER A 539 8.90 -2.79 -14.42
CA SER A 539 9.43 -3.42 -13.21
C SER A 539 10.94 -3.63 -13.26
N CYS A 540 11.56 -3.64 -12.09
CA CYS A 540 12.98 -3.94 -11.92
C CYS A 540 13.19 -4.71 -10.61
N ARG A 541 14.00 -5.77 -10.67
CA ARG A 541 14.54 -6.48 -9.51
C ARG A 541 15.86 -5.84 -9.12
N VAL A 542 16.01 -5.50 -7.85
CA VAL A 542 17.25 -4.92 -7.29
C VAL A 542 17.80 -5.88 -6.26
N ASP A 543 19.08 -6.23 -6.41
CA ASP A 543 19.78 -7.11 -5.48
C ASP A 543 20.49 -6.29 -4.39
N GLU A 544 20.71 -6.88 -3.23
CA GLU A 544 21.27 -6.22 -2.05
C GLU A 544 22.54 -5.39 -2.31
N PRO A 545 23.55 -5.85 -3.09
CA PRO A 545 24.73 -5.03 -3.38
C PRO A 545 24.40 -3.72 -4.10
N VAL A 546 23.47 -3.76 -5.06
CA VAL A 546 23.04 -2.58 -5.82
C VAL A 546 22.23 -1.64 -4.92
N MET A 547 21.42 -2.20 -4.03
CA MET A 547 20.69 -1.43 -3.02
C MET A 547 21.67 -0.69 -2.08
N LEU A 548 22.67 -1.39 -1.53
CA LEU A 548 23.68 -0.80 -0.64
C LEU A 548 24.51 0.28 -1.35
N GLU A 549 24.93 0.04 -2.59
CA GLU A 549 25.62 1.05 -3.41
C GLU A 549 24.75 2.30 -3.63
N THR A 550 23.45 2.10 -3.87
CA THR A 550 22.49 3.20 -4.02
C THR A 550 22.33 4.00 -2.72
N MET A 551 22.26 3.33 -1.58
CA MET A 551 22.23 4.00 -0.28
C MET A 551 23.48 4.85 -0.05
N LEU A 552 24.65 4.28 -0.33
CA LEU A 552 25.94 4.93 -0.11
C LEU A 552 26.14 6.15 -1.03
N SER A 553 25.80 6.01 -2.32
CA SER A 553 25.88 7.12 -3.28
C SER A 553 24.94 8.26 -2.91
N PHE A 554 23.69 7.97 -2.53
CA PHE A 554 22.75 9.02 -2.11
C PHE A 554 23.17 9.71 -0.81
N LEU A 555 23.74 8.97 0.15
CA LEU A 555 24.31 9.56 1.35
C LEU A 555 25.45 10.53 1.00
N ARG A 556 26.42 10.09 0.19
CA ARG A 556 27.65 10.88 -0.08
C ARG A 556 27.45 12.02 -1.08
N GLU A 557 26.64 11.81 -2.11
CA GLU A 557 26.46 12.78 -3.20
C GLU A 557 25.33 13.77 -2.92
N HIS A 558 24.35 13.38 -2.08
CA HIS A 558 23.14 14.16 -1.86
C HIS A 558 22.83 14.43 -0.39
N HIS A 559 23.67 13.96 0.54
CA HIS A 559 23.43 14.06 1.99
C HIS A 559 22.04 13.56 2.38
N TYR A 560 21.61 12.47 1.72
CA TYR A 560 20.28 11.90 1.92
C TYR A 560 20.36 10.39 2.15
N LEU A 561 20.12 9.97 3.39
CA LEU A 561 20.12 8.55 3.74
C LEU A 561 18.78 7.90 3.39
N LEU A 562 18.80 7.00 2.43
CA LEU A 562 17.67 6.14 2.10
C LEU A 562 17.56 4.98 3.09
N CYS A 563 16.35 4.54 3.44
CA CYS A 563 16.19 3.20 4.02
C CYS A 563 16.37 2.12 2.93
N PRO A 564 16.64 0.84 3.28
CA PRO A 564 16.79 -0.25 2.32
C PRO A 564 15.67 -0.34 1.27
N HIS A 565 14.40 -0.25 1.68
CA HIS A 565 13.25 -0.27 0.77
C HIS A 565 13.24 0.91 -0.20
N SER A 566 13.52 2.11 0.32
CA SER A 566 13.55 3.34 -0.50
C SER A 566 14.69 3.27 -1.51
N ALA A 567 15.83 2.70 -1.13
CA ALA A 567 16.97 2.46 -2.01
C ALA A 567 16.64 1.47 -3.13
N VAL A 568 15.86 0.41 -2.87
CA VAL A 568 15.34 -0.47 -3.94
C VAL A 568 14.53 0.33 -4.96
N GLY A 569 13.65 1.24 -4.51
CA GLY A 569 12.87 2.10 -5.40
C GLY A 569 13.72 3.04 -6.26
N VAL A 570 14.73 3.68 -5.65
CA VAL A 570 15.65 4.57 -6.35
C VAL A 570 16.56 3.80 -7.32
N ALA A 571 17.13 2.68 -6.88
CA ALA A 571 18.00 1.82 -7.69
C ALA A 571 17.27 1.27 -8.91
N ALA A 572 16.02 0.85 -8.74
CA ALA A 572 15.17 0.37 -9.83
C ALA A 572 14.91 1.46 -10.89
N ALA A 573 14.64 2.69 -10.45
CA ALA A 573 14.47 3.83 -11.36
C ALA A 573 15.78 4.16 -12.09
N LYS A 574 16.92 4.10 -11.39
CA LYS A 574 18.26 4.27 -11.99
C LYS A 574 18.55 3.18 -13.03
N GLY A 575 18.28 1.91 -12.72
CA GLY A 575 18.54 0.77 -13.60
C GLY A 575 17.65 0.69 -14.85
N LEU A 576 16.59 1.50 -14.92
CA LEU A 576 15.74 1.66 -16.11
C LEU A 576 15.92 3.02 -16.80
N ASP A 577 16.94 3.79 -16.44
CA ASP A 577 17.18 5.15 -16.95
C ASP A 577 15.98 6.11 -16.76
N MET A 578 15.22 5.91 -15.67
CA MET A 578 14.04 6.71 -15.32
C MET A 578 14.30 7.69 -14.17
N LEU A 579 15.53 7.78 -13.66
CA LEU A 579 15.86 8.61 -12.50
C LEU A 579 16.02 10.09 -12.91
N ASP A 580 14.91 10.79 -13.10
CA ASP A 580 14.86 12.17 -13.60
C ASP A 580 13.82 13.06 -12.88
N ALA A 581 13.69 14.32 -13.32
CA ALA A 581 12.81 15.32 -12.71
C ALA A 581 11.31 15.05 -12.89
N HIS A 582 10.94 14.01 -13.63
CA HIS A 582 9.56 13.54 -13.86
C HIS A 582 9.25 12.22 -13.15
N THR A 583 10.21 11.67 -12.41
CA THR A 583 10.02 10.47 -11.60
C THR A 583 9.99 10.80 -10.11
N VAL A 584 9.05 10.16 -9.40
CA VAL A 584 8.90 10.24 -7.95
C VAL A 584 9.16 8.86 -7.33
N CYS A 585 10.22 8.74 -6.56
CA CYS A 585 10.56 7.54 -5.79
C CYS A 585 9.89 7.59 -4.41
N LEU A 586 9.13 6.56 -4.06
CA LEU A 586 8.51 6.47 -2.74
C LEU A 586 9.54 6.07 -1.69
N ALA A 587 9.71 6.92 -0.67
CA ALA A 587 10.45 6.56 0.54
C ALA A 587 9.51 6.00 1.61
N THR A 588 9.45 4.68 1.69
CA THR A 588 8.40 3.96 2.43
C THR A 588 8.65 3.81 3.92
N ALA A 589 9.87 4.10 4.39
CA ALA A 589 10.22 4.04 5.81
C ALA A 589 11.41 4.96 6.12
N HIS A 590 11.50 5.39 7.37
CA HIS A 590 12.65 6.16 7.85
C HIS A 590 13.88 5.23 7.97
N PRO A 591 15.09 5.66 7.58
CA PRO A 591 16.30 4.83 7.66
C PRO A 591 16.59 4.33 9.08
N GLY A 592 16.30 5.15 10.10
CA GLY A 592 16.48 4.81 11.52
C GLY A 592 15.77 3.52 11.99
N LYS A 593 14.79 3.01 11.25
CA LYS A 593 14.13 1.72 11.58
C LYS A 593 14.99 0.50 11.24
N PHE A 594 16.01 0.67 10.39
CA PHE A 594 16.83 -0.39 9.83
C PHE A 594 18.32 -0.11 10.02
N LEU A 595 18.67 0.88 10.83
CA LEU A 595 20.03 1.42 10.90
C LEU A 595 21.03 0.34 11.32
N ASP A 596 20.80 -0.35 12.44
CA ASP A 596 21.67 -1.44 12.92
C ASP A 596 21.84 -2.59 11.91
N ALA A 597 20.79 -2.88 11.15
CA ALA A 597 20.79 -3.92 10.15
C ALA A 597 21.57 -3.49 8.91
N THR A 598 21.62 -2.19 8.60
CA THR A 598 22.20 -1.70 7.34
C THR A 598 23.62 -1.17 7.50
N LEU A 599 23.93 -0.50 8.61
CA LEU A 599 25.26 0.05 8.88
C LEU A 599 26.35 -1.03 8.90
N LYS A 600 26.02 -2.25 9.33
CA LYS A 600 26.95 -3.40 9.30
C LYS A 600 27.42 -3.79 7.90
N HIS A 601 26.69 -3.35 6.86
CA HIS A 601 26.97 -3.67 5.46
C HIS A 601 27.44 -2.45 4.66
N LEU A 602 27.36 -1.24 5.21
CA LEU A 602 27.81 -0.02 4.56
C LEU A 602 29.26 0.29 4.99
N PRO A 603 30.16 0.61 4.04
CA PRO A 603 31.51 1.07 4.36
C PRO A 603 31.48 2.56 4.74
N VAL A 604 30.85 2.86 5.88
CA VAL A 604 30.76 4.20 6.47
C VAL A 604 31.77 4.37 7.61
N GLU A 605 32.31 5.57 7.74
CA GLU A 605 33.22 5.95 8.82
C GLU A 605 32.45 6.23 10.12
N VAL A 606 33.13 6.15 11.27
CA VAL A 606 32.50 6.37 12.59
C VAL A 606 31.82 7.74 12.68
N ALA A 607 32.45 8.78 12.14
CA ALA A 607 31.87 10.13 12.12
C ALA A 607 30.58 10.22 11.29
N GLU A 608 30.51 9.50 10.15
CA GLU A 608 29.28 9.44 9.34
C GLU A 608 28.15 8.75 10.13
N VAL A 609 28.48 7.71 10.92
CA VAL A 609 27.50 7.03 11.77
C VAL A 609 27.00 7.93 12.89
N GLU A 610 27.90 8.64 13.58
CA GLU A 610 27.53 9.57 14.66
C GLU A 610 26.60 10.68 14.14
N GLU A 611 26.88 11.28 12.98
CA GLU A 611 26.01 12.28 12.36
C GLU A 611 24.62 11.70 12.04
N ILE A 612 24.55 10.49 11.46
CA ILE A 612 23.27 9.81 11.16
C ILE A 612 22.47 9.53 12.43
N GLU A 613 23.13 9.13 13.52
CA GLU A 613 22.49 8.86 14.81
C GLU A 613 22.01 10.14 15.50
N GLU A 614 22.75 11.24 15.38
CA GLU A 614 22.32 12.55 15.89
C GLU A 614 21.08 13.08 15.17
N ASP A 615 21.02 12.91 13.84
CA ASP A 615 19.89 13.26 12.99
C ASP A 615 18.67 12.34 13.18
N MET A 616 18.82 11.22 13.89
CA MET A 616 17.69 10.34 14.15
C MET A 616 16.61 11.02 15.01
N PRO A 617 15.32 10.85 14.65
CA PRO A 617 14.20 11.32 15.45
C PRO A 617 14.29 10.85 16.89
N THR A 618 14.12 11.77 17.84
CA THR A 618 14.20 11.49 19.28
C THR A 618 13.29 10.34 19.70
N GLN A 619 12.09 10.23 19.10
CA GLN A 619 11.16 9.15 19.40
C GLN A 619 11.69 7.76 19.02
N LEU A 620 12.58 7.64 18.03
CA LEU A 620 13.23 6.36 17.71
C LEU A 620 14.38 6.07 18.69
N ARG A 621 15.17 7.07 19.05
CA ARG A 621 16.28 6.95 20.02
C ARG A 621 15.79 6.57 21.42
N GLU A 622 14.64 7.10 21.84
CA GLU A 622 14.10 6.86 23.18
C GLU A 622 13.43 5.49 23.36
N LEU A 623 13.16 4.75 22.26
CA LEU A 623 12.48 3.44 22.33
C LEU A 623 13.18 2.46 23.26
N ASP A 624 14.51 2.54 23.36
CA ASP A 624 15.33 1.62 24.15
C ASP A 624 15.10 1.75 25.66
N HIS A 625 14.62 2.91 26.09
CA HIS A 625 14.41 3.23 27.50
C HIS A 625 12.95 3.08 27.95
N LEU A 626 12.03 2.83 27.01
CA LEU A 626 10.62 2.69 27.31
C LEU A 626 10.28 1.29 27.85
N PRO A 627 9.34 1.19 28.80
CA PRO A 627 8.85 -0.10 29.28
C PRO A 627 8.14 -0.87 28.16
N THR A 628 8.41 -2.17 28.06
CA THR A 628 7.81 -3.05 27.05
C THR A 628 6.80 -4.02 27.67
N ARG A 629 5.74 -4.36 26.94
CA ARG A 629 4.77 -5.41 27.27
C ARG A 629 4.53 -6.34 26.07
N SER A 630 4.89 -7.61 26.23
CA SER A 630 4.51 -8.69 25.33
C SER A 630 4.29 -9.99 26.11
N VAL A 631 3.52 -10.91 25.53
CA VAL A 631 3.40 -12.29 26.05
C VAL A 631 4.04 -13.26 25.06
N THR A 632 4.65 -14.33 25.56
CA THR A 632 5.15 -15.41 24.71
C THR A 632 4.12 -16.55 24.66
N LEU A 633 3.75 -17.01 23.47
CA LEU A 633 2.86 -18.15 23.24
C LEU A 633 3.50 -19.15 22.26
N PRO A 634 3.14 -20.45 22.30
CA PRO A 634 3.62 -21.41 21.31
C PRO A 634 2.98 -21.14 19.95
N ALA A 635 3.59 -21.64 18.87
CA ALA A 635 3.06 -21.60 17.51
C ALA A 635 1.79 -22.47 17.35
N SER A 636 0.67 -22.02 17.93
CA SER A 636 -0.57 -22.79 18.02
C SER A 636 -1.79 -21.88 18.05
N ALA A 637 -2.68 -22.06 17.07
CA ALA A 637 -3.93 -21.31 17.00
C ALA A 637 -4.79 -21.49 18.26
N PHE A 638 -4.86 -22.71 18.80
CA PHE A 638 -5.62 -23.02 20.00
C PHE A 638 -5.18 -22.17 21.20
N TYR A 639 -3.87 -22.10 21.48
CA TYR A 639 -3.38 -21.34 22.64
C TYR A 639 -3.51 -19.82 22.44
N VAL A 640 -3.35 -19.33 21.21
CA VAL A 640 -3.59 -17.92 20.88
C VAL A 640 -5.07 -17.55 21.06
N GLN A 641 -5.99 -18.34 20.51
CA GLN A 641 -7.43 -18.12 20.67
C GLN A 641 -7.84 -18.19 22.16
N LYS A 642 -7.32 -19.17 22.90
CA LYS A 642 -7.57 -19.29 24.34
C LYS A 642 -7.09 -18.07 25.12
N TYR A 643 -5.89 -17.57 24.82
CA TYR A 643 -5.35 -16.35 25.43
C TYR A 643 -6.22 -15.12 25.13
N ILE A 644 -6.63 -14.95 23.87
CA ILE A 644 -7.51 -13.85 23.45
C ILE A 644 -8.84 -13.91 24.21
N LEU A 645 -9.50 -15.06 24.24
CA LEU A 645 -10.78 -15.24 24.94
C LEU A 645 -10.66 -14.91 26.43
N GLN A 646 -9.64 -15.44 27.12
CA GLN A 646 -9.42 -15.15 28.53
C GLN A 646 -9.15 -13.65 28.78
N THR A 647 -8.38 -13.01 27.90
CA THR A 647 -8.09 -11.57 27.98
C THR A 647 -9.36 -10.73 27.86
N LEU A 648 -10.21 -11.03 26.87
CA LEU A 648 -11.45 -10.29 26.62
C LEU A 648 -12.51 -10.54 27.71
N GLU A 649 -12.52 -11.73 28.32
CA GLU A 649 -13.37 -12.08 29.47
C GLU A 649 -12.86 -11.50 30.80
N GLY A 650 -11.74 -10.74 30.80
CA GLY A 650 -11.15 -10.17 32.01
C GLY A 650 -10.50 -11.20 32.94
N LYS A 651 -10.24 -12.41 32.45
CA LYS A 651 -9.59 -13.48 33.20
C LYS A 651 -8.07 -13.29 33.23
N ASP A 652 -7.46 -13.71 34.33
CA ASP A 652 -6.01 -13.70 34.46
C ASP A 652 -5.37 -14.86 33.66
N ASN A 653 -4.53 -14.51 32.69
CA ASN A 653 -3.80 -15.46 31.86
C ASN A 653 -2.55 -16.06 32.55
N GLN A 654 -2.18 -15.63 33.76
CA GLN A 654 -0.99 -16.12 34.48
C GLN A 654 -0.99 -17.64 34.70
N ALA A 655 -2.17 -18.24 34.93
CA ALA A 655 -2.28 -19.69 35.09
C ALA A 655 -1.99 -20.43 33.77
N LEU A 656 -2.51 -19.92 32.64
CA LEU A 656 -2.24 -20.47 31.31
C LEU A 656 -0.76 -20.38 30.97
N LEU A 657 -0.15 -19.21 31.18
CA LEU A 657 1.25 -18.97 30.85
C LEU A 657 2.20 -19.83 31.69
N ARG A 658 1.95 -19.97 33.00
CA ARG A 658 2.71 -20.88 33.87
C ARG A 658 2.59 -22.34 33.45
N TRP A 659 1.40 -22.78 33.06
CA TRP A 659 1.21 -24.15 32.57
C TRP A 659 1.97 -24.41 31.26
N LEU A 660 1.92 -23.47 30.31
CA LEU A 660 2.65 -23.56 29.05
C LEU A 660 4.16 -23.66 29.26
N GLU A 661 4.69 -22.92 30.24
CA GLU A 661 6.10 -23.00 30.62
C GLU A 661 6.44 -24.35 31.29
N MET A 662 5.62 -24.83 32.22
CA MET A 662 5.81 -26.14 32.86
C MET A 662 5.76 -27.29 31.84
N ALA A 663 4.94 -27.16 30.81
CA ALA A 663 4.83 -28.10 29.70
C ALA A 663 6.01 -27.99 28.70
N GLY A 664 6.91 -27.01 28.86
CA GLY A 664 8.03 -26.79 27.94
C GLY A 664 7.62 -26.26 26.57
N LEU A 665 6.42 -25.71 26.43
CA LEU A 665 5.89 -25.17 25.17
C LEU A 665 6.32 -23.73 24.92
N ILE A 666 6.66 -22.99 25.98
CA ILE A 666 7.27 -21.66 25.93
C ILE A 666 8.40 -21.58 26.96
N TRP A 667 9.34 -20.64 26.75
CA TRP A 667 10.48 -20.44 27.63
C TRP A 667 10.40 -19.07 28.30
N GLY A 668 10.44 -19.05 29.65
CA GLY A 668 10.71 -17.84 30.41
C GLY A 668 9.47 -17.01 30.77
N TYR A 669 8.45 -17.65 31.35
CA TYR A 669 7.46 -16.94 32.17
C TYR A 669 7.90 -16.92 33.63
N GLY A 670 9.11 -16.40 33.85
CA GLY A 670 9.76 -16.29 35.15
C GLY A 670 11.06 -17.07 35.22
N ASP A 671 12.19 -16.36 35.31
CA ASP A 671 13.03 -16.43 36.51
C ASP A 671 14.38 -15.73 36.30
N GLY A 672 14.66 -14.79 37.21
CA GLY A 672 16.04 -14.54 37.60
C GLY A 672 16.66 -15.82 38.16
N LYS A 673 17.89 -16.14 37.74
CA LYS A 673 18.86 -17.14 38.26
C LYS A 673 18.41 -18.60 38.52
N LEU A 674 17.13 -18.95 38.71
CA LEU A 674 16.65 -20.32 38.98
C LEU A 674 16.51 -21.20 37.71
N GLY A 675 16.39 -20.58 36.53
CA GLY A 675 16.17 -21.28 35.26
C GLY A 675 17.26 -22.28 34.87
N ARG A 676 18.51 -22.13 35.34
CA ARG A 676 19.59 -23.11 35.04
C ARG A 676 19.50 -24.40 35.86
N ARG A 677 18.93 -24.36 37.07
CA ARG A 677 18.81 -25.55 37.95
C ARG A 677 17.59 -26.42 37.57
N ARG A 678 16.50 -25.80 37.10
CA ARG A 678 15.29 -26.50 36.59
C ARG A 678 15.50 -27.24 35.27
N ARG A 679 16.48 -26.83 34.44
CA ARG A 679 16.87 -27.51 33.18
C ARG A 679 17.15 -29.01 33.31
N ARG A 680 17.71 -29.46 34.45
CA ARG A 680 18.01 -30.89 34.68
C ARG A 680 16.81 -31.70 35.20
N TRP A 681 15.84 -31.04 35.83
CA TRP A 681 14.66 -31.70 36.40
C TRP A 681 13.56 -31.92 35.36
N SER A 682 13.28 -30.95 34.48
CA SER A 682 12.25 -31.11 33.45
C SER A 682 12.58 -32.19 32.42
N MET A 683 13.86 -32.37 32.09
CA MET A 683 14.31 -33.45 31.20
C MET A 683 14.14 -34.83 31.86
N ALA A 684 14.36 -34.94 33.17
CA ALA A 684 14.14 -36.17 33.93
C ALA A 684 12.65 -36.52 34.06
N VAL A 685 11.78 -35.52 34.26
CA VAL A 685 10.32 -35.72 34.33
C VAL A 685 9.73 -36.07 32.97
N ALA A 686 10.18 -35.41 31.89
CA ALA A 686 9.74 -35.74 30.52
C ALA A 686 10.13 -37.17 30.13
N VAL A 687 11.34 -37.61 30.48
CA VAL A 687 11.79 -39.01 30.29
C VAL A 687 10.97 -39.99 31.15
N ALA A 688 10.64 -39.63 32.39
CA ALA A 688 9.83 -40.47 33.27
C ALA A 688 8.37 -40.63 32.76
N VAL A 689 7.75 -39.55 32.27
CA VAL A 689 6.37 -39.56 31.73
C VAL A 689 6.30 -40.32 30.39
N LEU A 690 7.30 -40.15 29.51
CA LEU A 690 7.42 -40.96 28.29
C LEU A 690 7.65 -42.45 28.62
N GLY A 691 8.47 -42.75 29.64
CA GLY A 691 8.69 -44.11 30.12
C GLY A 691 7.43 -44.77 30.68
N THR A 692 6.57 -44.02 31.38
CA THR A 692 5.29 -44.54 31.88
C THR A 692 4.26 -44.74 30.77
N ALA A 693 4.17 -43.82 29.81
CA ALA A 693 3.26 -43.95 28.66
C ALA A 693 3.62 -45.15 27.76
N VAL A 694 4.92 -45.39 27.52
CA VAL A 694 5.39 -46.58 26.78
C VAL A 694 5.15 -47.86 27.59
N GLY A 695 5.35 -47.83 28.91
CA GLY A 695 5.06 -48.96 29.80
C GLY A 695 3.59 -49.37 29.83
N VAL A 696 2.68 -48.39 29.85
CA VAL A 696 1.22 -48.61 29.80
C VAL A 696 0.79 -49.14 28.43
N TRP A 697 1.38 -48.65 27.34
CA TRP A 697 1.07 -49.11 25.98
C TRP A 697 1.57 -50.54 25.71
N VAL A 698 2.77 -50.90 26.19
CA VAL A 698 3.31 -52.28 26.10
C VAL A 698 2.55 -53.25 27.01
N GLY A 699 2.10 -52.80 28.18
CA GLY A 699 1.24 -53.58 29.08
C GLY A 699 -0.14 -53.88 28.48
N ALA A 700 -0.77 -52.89 27.86
CA ALA A 700 -2.06 -53.04 27.19
C ALA A 700 -1.98 -53.98 25.98
N ARG A 701 -0.88 -53.97 25.21
CA ARG A 701 -0.66 -54.90 24.09
C ARG A 701 -0.43 -56.35 24.53
N ARG A 702 0.21 -56.59 25.69
CA ARG A 702 0.38 -57.95 26.23
C ARG A 702 -0.92 -58.52 26.81
N ALA A 703 -1.77 -57.69 27.41
CA ALA A 703 -3.09 -58.11 27.88
C ALA A 703 -4.05 -58.44 26.72
N ALA A 704 -3.97 -57.71 25.60
CA ALA A 704 -4.79 -57.95 24.40
C ALA A 704 -4.37 -59.20 23.60
N ALA A 705 -3.15 -59.71 23.78
CA ALA A 705 -2.65 -60.90 23.08
C ALA A 705 -2.89 -62.22 23.84
N GLY A 706 -3.42 -62.16 25.07
CA GLY A 706 -3.45 -63.31 26.00
C GLY A 706 -4.82 -63.86 26.40
N GLY A 707 -5.93 -63.32 25.90
CA GLY A 707 -7.27 -63.72 26.38
C GLY A 707 -8.29 -63.86 25.26
N GLY A 708 -8.69 -65.10 24.95
CA GLY A 708 -9.85 -65.34 24.08
C GLY A 708 -9.95 -66.74 23.46
N ARG A 709 -10.18 -67.78 24.27
CA ARG A 709 -11.02 -68.95 23.88
C ARG A 709 -12.06 -69.17 24.97
N GLY A 710 -13.33 -69.33 24.58
CA GLY A 710 -14.45 -69.75 25.45
C GLY A 710 -15.55 -68.68 25.56
N VAL A 711 -16.45 -68.52 24.58
CA VAL A 711 -17.77 -69.20 24.42
C VAL A 711 -18.94 -68.42 25.07
N LEU A 712 -19.77 -67.84 24.18
CA LEU A 712 -21.24 -67.69 24.16
C LEU A 712 -22.03 -67.53 25.47
N SER A 713 -22.64 -66.36 25.68
CA SER A 713 -24.08 -66.09 25.41
C SER A 713 -24.37 -64.60 25.57
#